data_AF-A0A024US96-F1
#
_entry.id   AF-A0A024US96-F1
#
_cell.length_a   1.000
_cell.length_b   1.000
_cell.length_c   1.000
_cell.angle_alpha   90.00
_cell.angle_beta   90.00
_cell.angle_gamma   90.00
#
_symmetry.space_group_name_H-M   'P 1'
#
loop_
_entity.id
_entity.type
_entity.pdbx_description
1 polymer ?
#
loop_
_entity_poly.entity_id
_entity_poly.type
_entity_poly.pdbx_seq_one_letter_code
_entity_poly.pdbx_strand_id
1 'polypeptide(L)'
;MVATAPNPDEGRGQHFRTLELSVKKSGVASVGALLTSLLVTPLEVAKTRLQAQGPASTIVTANTSTVNYCHCTHFQFSNGLMDHMISKQNSRLFADATTKTFPFACPVHNAPAPVQLRGTLHALSHIVRTEGVSALYAGLPPTLLIAVPSTVFYFTSYDLLHAAAKRQYPDHATLVPFVAGSLARCVAATVVSPLELIRIRMQATANAGSFVAVIRRSVASGIFTLWRGLVPTLARDVPFSAMYWGLFEMVKTHLTALPALQARENSSQTQLGIAFVSGACSGALASVVTQPFDVVKTKQQIETFSSMTEPTKPPKVWRLMREIVQSEGVGGLFTGLSARVAKVAPACAVMISTYEAGKQYMNVDHFGFVLPRAARGEDWMSAEHDPIPAIHGLISRALGPHYLDQIELKVTEKDVRGHDISSFDGHNGRLRVMGSSATAMGFALHKYLKDVVHTQADWDNHALVVPHTLPLPTAPVSIAKNTKFTYYLNVVTTSYSLWTWDWPQWEKHIDWMALQGINLPLAFTGQEKIWLETFKRYNVSTGGMQHFFAGAAFQAWGRMGNIRDSWGPFGPIPLDFIEDQYRLQLRILDRMKEFGMLPALPAFAGHVPAELVELYPHANVRQSSQWAGFPEKFTCVHMLDPTDQLFLDIGRTFIQVQTQLYGGYTSSVYQTDTYNELVPHTSDLAYLRASSKAVIDSMLAADRNAVWIMQGWLFYFMKDFWTNDKIEAYLGGVANDRLIMLDLWTESFPVWSRTSNYFGKPWIYCLLHTFGGNLGLHGNLPKLASDPITSLAASNGQMIGLGLTMEGIFQNYIVYDLALEMAWRSHPMQLDAWIQSYVHQRYHVVNEHALKGWAFLMSSVYRDEGLVGSLATTRPRWHLAVNDTDSDGNLMLPKRLTSSAVHSAWRELILAAADGQLADVDAFQHDLVDVTRQALNNIMVEQYVTLVKLYNSPNVEAAVVCSAANHIMVLLEDMDAILATNSAFLLGRWIRDAKARGTPATAGYFEYQARNQLTRWGVGALNDYANKQWAGLVAQYYGTRWRIWLMAVCDAREAGKPTDDDKIDNQLNDFELKWQTQTDAFPTDPVGNSIEIATTLYAKYGNMYRVELLEVRDTDASLQDL
;
A
#
# COMPACT_ATOMS: atom_id res chain seq x y z
N MET A 1 26.13 9.64 -26.40
CA MET A 1 26.00 8.22 -26.78
C MET A 1 26.76 7.36 -25.79
N VAL A 2 26.11 6.93 -24.70
CA VAL A 2 26.44 5.69 -23.98
C VAL A 2 25.08 5.16 -23.53
N ALA A 3 24.62 4.08 -24.17
CA ALA A 3 23.38 3.42 -23.82
C ALA A 3 23.64 2.51 -22.62
N THR A 4 23.07 2.83 -21.46
CA THR A 4 23.02 1.93 -20.31
C THR A 4 22.02 0.82 -20.61
N ALA A 5 22.51 -0.42 -20.61
CA ALA A 5 21.71 -1.62 -20.83
C ALA A 5 20.65 -1.79 -19.72
N PRO A 6 19.43 -2.27 -20.05
CA PRO A 6 18.38 -2.52 -19.06
C PRO A 6 18.77 -3.69 -18.15
N ASN A 7 18.46 -3.56 -16.86
CA ASN A 7 18.78 -4.52 -15.82
C ASN A 7 17.99 -5.84 -16.05
N PRO A 8 18.61 -7.03 -16.14
CA PRO A 8 17.92 -8.27 -16.49
C PRO A 8 16.83 -8.72 -15.51
N ASP A 9 16.85 -8.23 -14.26
CA ASP A 9 15.93 -8.64 -13.20
C ASP A 9 14.61 -7.83 -13.15
N GLU A 10 14.56 -6.61 -13.73
CA GLU A 10 13.30 -5.85 -13.93
C GLU A 10 12.36 -6.59 -14.90
N GLY A 11 12.92 -7.25 -15.91
CA GLY A 11 12.17 -8.02 -16.91
C GLY A 11 11.52 -9.26 -16.32
N ARG A 12 12.15 -9.92 -15.34
CA ARG A 12 11.63 -11.15 -14.71
C ARG A 12 10.37 -10.88 -13.88
N GLY A 13 10.35 -9.85 -13.03
CA GLY A 13 9.22 -9.56 -12.14
C GLY A 13 7.91 -9.20 -12.89
N GLN A 14 8.01 -8.41 -13.96
CA GLN A 14 6.87 -8.10 -14.84
C GLN A 14 6.44 -9.31 -15.69
N HIS A 15 7.39 -10.14 -16.16
CA HIS A 15 7.06 -11.38 -16.86
C HIS A 15 6.30 -12.34 -15.95
N PHE A 16 6.73 -12.52 -14.70
CA PHE A 16 6.09 -13.44 -13.76
C PHE A 16 4.66 -13.02 -13.39
N ARG A 17 4.39 -11.73 -13.16
CA ARG A 17 3.02 -11.24 -12.90
C ARG A 17 2.10 -11.35 -14.13
N THR A 18 2.62 -11.05 -15.33
CA THR A 18 1.85 -11.19 -16.58
C THR A 18 1.55 -12.66 -16.87
N LEU A 19 2.52 -13.54 -16.60
CA LEU A 19 2.38 -14.99 -16.72
C LEU A 19 1.36 -15.53 -15.73
N GLU A 20 1.43 -15.14 -14.45
CA GLU A 20 0.51 -15.60 -13.40
C GLU A 20 -0.95 -15.19 -13.69
N LEU A 21 -1.17 -13.93 -14.10
CA LEU A 21 -2.49 -13.43 -14.44
C LEU A 21 -3.06 -14.11 -15.71
N SER A 22 -2.22 -14.33 -16.72
CA SER A 22 -2.60 -15.04 -17.95
C SER A 22 -2.92 -16.50 -17.68
N VAL A 23 -2.18 -17.16 -16.78
CA VAL A 23 -2.46 -18.53 -16.33
C VAL A 23 -3.80 -18.60 -15.59
N LYS A 24 -4.10 -17.64 -14.69
CA LYS A 24 -5.40 -17.58 -13.99
C LYS A 24 -6.57 -17.34 -14.96
N LYS A 25 -6.44 -16.41 -15.92
CA LYS A 25 -7.44 -16.18 -17.00
C LYS A 25 -7.68 -17.45 -17.83
N SER A 26 -6.59 -18.13 -18.19
CA SER A 26 -6.66 -19.36 -18.97
C SER A 26 -7.26 -20.53 -18.19
N GLY A 27 -7.13 -20.52 -16.85
CA GLY A 27 -7.79 -21.46 -15.95
C GLY A 27 -9.32 -21.34 -16.01
N VAL A 28 -9.86 -20.11 -16.03
CA VAL A 28 -11.31 -19.87 -16.19
C VAL A 28 -11.80 -20.29 -17.59
N ALA A 29 -11.03 -19.95 -18.64
CA ALA A 29 -11.34 -20.38 -20.01
C ALA A 29 -11.34 -21.92 -20.17
N SER A 30 -10.56 -22.63 -19.34
CA SER A 30 -10.48 -24.09 -19.35
C SER A 30 -11.78 -24.77 -18.93
N VAL A 31 -12.61 -24.13 -18.09
CA VAL A 31 -13.96 -24.63 -17.74
C VAL A 31 -14.86 -24.67 -18.97
N GLY A 32 -14.82 -23.61 -19.80
CA GLY A 32 -15.53 -23.56 -21.08
C GLY A 32 -15.02 -24.60 -22.07
N ALA A 33 -13.70 -24.85 -22.12
CA ALA A 33 -13.10 -25.86 -22.96
C ALA A 33 -13.48 -27.29 -22.56
N LEU A 34 -13.60 -27.57 -21.26
CA LEU A 34 -14.07 -28.86 -20.72
C LEU A 34 -15.54 -29.11 -21.05
N LEU A 35 -16.40 -28.10 -20.84
CA LEU A 35 -17.83 -28.18 -21.14
C LEU A 35 -18.08 -28.36 -22.65
N THR A 36 -17.37 -27.61 -23.47
CA THR A 36 -17.39 -27.77 -24.93
C THR A 36 -16.95 -29.18 -25.35
N SER A 37 -15.86 -29.68 -24.76
CA SER A 37 -15.33 -31.00 -25.06
C SER A 37 -16.35 -32.10 -24.78
N LEU A 38 -17.11 -31.99 -23.69
CA LEU A 38 -18.20 -32.92 -23.37
C LEU A 38 -19.30 -32.89 -24.45
N LEU A 39 -19.73 -31.69 -24.87
CA LEU A 39 -20.85 -31.52 -25.80
C LEU A 39 -20.51 -31.91 -27.26
N VAL A 40 -19.28 -31.67 -27.72
CA VAL A 40 -18.92 -31.82 -29.14
C VAL A 40 -18.21 -33.12 -29.49
N THR A 41 -17.84 -33.94 -28.49
CA THR A 41 -17.15 -35.23 -28.74
C THR A 41 -17.90 -36.17 -29.69
N PRO A 42 -19.24 -36.31 -29.64
CA PRO A 42 -19.98 -37.12 -30.62
C PRO A 42 -19.78 -36.69 -32.08
N LEU A 43 -19.73 -35.38 -32.33
CA LEU A 43 -19.50 -34.82 -33.68
C LEU A 43 -18.07 -35.09 -34.16
N GLU A 44 -17.09 -35.11 -33.26
CA GLU A 44 -15.70 -35.45 -33.55
C GLU A 44 -15.51 -36.91 -33.95
N VAL A 45 -16.17 -37.82 -33.23
CA VAL A 45 -16.11 -39.25 -33.55
C VAL A 45 -16.73 -39.50 -34.93
N ALA A 46 -17.90 -38.90 -35.21
CA ALA A 46 -18.55 -39.01 -36.51
C ALA A 46 -17.67 -38.47 -37.66
N LYS A 47 -17.07 -37.29 -37.47
CA LYS A 47 -16.15 -36.68 -38.43
C LYS A 47 -14.92 -37.57 -38.70
N THR A 48 -14.27 -38.02 -37.63
CA THR A 48 -13.02 -38.80 -37.74
C THR A 48 -13.26 -40.11 -38.51
N ARG A 49 -14.39 -40.78 -38.26
CA ARG A 49 -14.77 -42.00 -38.98
C ARG A 49 -15.19 -41.77 -40.42
N LEU A 50 -15.81 -40.62 -40.72
CA LEU A 50 -16.08 -40.21 -42.10
C LEU A 50 -14.80 -40.00 -42.89
N GLN A 51 -13.79 -39.37 -42.28
CA GLN A 51 -12.49 -39.08 -42.90
C GLN A 51 -11.54 -40.29 -42.95
N ALA A 52 -11.75 -41.29 -42.09
CA ALA A 52 -10.95 -42.51 -42.00
C ALA A 52 -11.26 -43.57 -43.08
N GLN A 53 -12.31 -43.37 -43.88
CA GLN A 53 -12.64 -44.28 -44.97
C GLN A 53 -11.56 -44.22 -46.07
N GLY A 54 -11.03 -45.39 -46.44
CA GLY A 54 -10.14 -45.52 -47.60
C GLY A 54 -10.90 -45.46 -48.93
N PRO A 55 -10.21 -45.27 -50.07
CA PRO A 55 -10.84 -45.28 -51.38
C PRO A 55 -11.59 -46.60 -51.60
N ALA A 56 -12.78 -46.53 -52.22
CA ALA A 56 -13.61 -47.70 -52.51
C ALA A 56 -12.77 -48.75 -53.26
N SER A 57 -12.60 -49.93 -52.68
CA SER A 57 -11.88 -51.03 -53.31
C SER A 57 -12.57 -51.36 -54.63
N THR A 58 -11.97 -50.94 -55.74
CA THR A 58 -12.36 -51.45 -57.05
C THR A 58 -11.83 -52.88 -57.11
N ILE A 59 -12.73 -53.86 -57.16
CA ILE A 59 -12.38 -55.27 -57.30
C ILE A 59 -11.61 -55.41 -58.63
N VAL A 60 -10.28 -55.58 -58.55
CA VAL A 60 -9.47 -55.96 -59.70
C VAL A 60 -9.49 -57.48 -59.78
N THR A 61 -10.29 -58.02 -60.70
CA THR A 61 -10.18 -59.41 -61.15
C THR A 61 -8.91 -59.54 -61.98
N ALA A 62 -7.85 -60.11 -61.40
CA ALA A 62 -6.67 -60.54 -62.14
C ALA A 62 -6.50 -62.06 -62.01
N ASN A 63 -6.81 -62.76 -63.11
CA ASN A 63 -6.38 -64.13 -63.37
C ASN A 63 -4.85 -64.19 -63.30
N THR A 64 -4.28 -65.04 -62.46
CA THR A 64 -3.26 -66.04 -62.85
C THR A 64 -2.78 -66.84 -61.64
N SER A 65 -2.48 -68.08 -61.94
CA SER A 65 -2.15 -69.22 -61.10
C SER A 65 -0.76 -69.16 -60.47
N THR A 66 -0.68 -69.01 -59.15
CA THR A 66 0.35 -69.62 -58.28
C THR A 66 -0.14 -69.58 -56.83
N VAL A 67 -0.08 -70.74 -56.17
CA VAL A 67 -0.56 -70.97 -54.80
C VAL A 67 0.36 -70.27 -53.79
N ASN A 68 -0.18 -69.34 -52.99
CA ASN A 68 0.49 -68.79 -51.81
C ASN A 68 -0.17 -69.33 -50.54
N TYR A 69 0.62 -69.97 -49.68
CA TYR A 69 0.21 -70.51 -48.38
C TYR A 69 -0.18 -69.39 -47.39
N CYS A 70 -1.25 -69.60 -46.60
CA CYS A 70 -1.67 -68.72 -45.49
C CYS A 70 -0.63 -68.80 -44.36
N HIS A 71 0.15 -67.74 -44.15
CA HIS A 71 1.07 -67.59 -43.00
C HIS A 71 0.31 -67.11 -41.75
N CYS A 72 -0.73 -67.85 -41.39
CA CYS A 72 -1.70 -67.43 -40.37
C CYS A 72 -1.32 -68.04 -39.02
N THR A 73 -0.46 -67.36 -38.26
CA THR A 73 -0.21 -67.68 -36.85
C THR A 73 -1.20 -66.92 -35.96
N HIS A 74 -1.86 -67.66 -35.05
CA HIS A 74 -2.71 -67.26 -33.91
C HIS A 74 -4.23 -67.37 -34.10
N PHE A 75 -4.83 -68.25 -33.30
CA PHE A 75 -6.26 -68.40 -33.03
C PHE A 75 -6.51 -67.83 -31.63
N GLN A 76 -7.53 -66.98 -31.44
CA GLN A 76 -7.96 -66.52 -30.11
C GLN A 76 -9.37 -67.02 -29.83
N PHE A 77 -9.53 -67.84 -28.79
CA PHE A 77 -10.81 -68.19 -28.19
C PHE A 77 -10.94 -67.36 -26.91
N SER A 78 -12.05 -66.66 -26.69
CA SER A 78 -12.24 -65.87 -25.47
C SER A 78 -13.63 -66.10 -24.90
N ASN A 79 -13.69 -66.87 -23.81
CA ASN A 79 -14.83 -66.95 -22.90
C ASN A 79 -14.38 -66.41 -21.54
N GLY A 80 -14.13 -65.10 -21.46
CA GLY A 80 -14.37 -64.26 -20.28
C GLY A 80 -13.62 -64.50 -18.96
N LEU A 81 -12.70 -65.48 -18.80
CA LEU A 81 -12.11 -65.71 -17.46
C LEU A 81 -10.62 -66.12 -17.35
N MET A 82 -9.83 -66.21 -18.44
CA MET A 82 -8.34 -66.12 -18.49
C MET A 82 -7.86 -66.42 -19.93
N ASP A 83 -6.91 -65.63 -20.47
CA ASP A 83 -6.30 -65.87 -21.79
C ASP A 83 -4.94 -66.58 -21.63
N HIS A 84 -4.80 -67.82 -22.12
CA HIS A 84 -3.52 -68.52 -22.24
C HIS A 84 -3.02 -68.49 -23.70
N MET A 85 -1.78 -68.04 -23.93
CA MET A 85 -1.08 -68.24 -25.21
C MET A 85 -0.38 -69.60 -25.22
N ILE A 86 -0.77 -70.50 -26.13
CA ILE A 86 0.01 -71.71 -26.42
C ILE A 86 1.02 -71.38 -27.53
N SER A 87 2.31 -71.38 -27.16
CA SER A 87 3.43 -71.29 -28.11
C SER A 87 3.63 -72.61 -28.87
N LYS A 88 4.15 -72.48 -30.10
CA LYS A 88 4.34 -73.51 -31.14
C LYS A 88 5.29 -74.68 -30.76
N GLN A 89 5.75 -74.80 -29.52
CA GLN A 89 6.74 -75.80 -29.14
C GLN A 89 6.20 -77.13 -28.63
N ASN A 90 4.88 -77.34 -28.49
CA ASN A 90 4.35 -78.61 -27.92
C ASN A 90 3.04 -79.18 -28.51
N SER A 91 2.57 -78.76 -29.68
CA SER A 91 1.37 -79.35 -30.29
C SER A 91 1.70 -80.30 -31.45
N ARG A 92 1.48 -81.60 -31.23
CA ARG A 92 1.60 -82.71 -32.21
C ARG A 92 0.53 -82.69 -33.33
N LEU A 93 -0.09 -81.55 -33.63
CA LEU A 93 -1.29 -81.46 -34.49
C LEU A 93 -1.03 -81.02 -35.94
N PHE A 94 0.24 -80.79 -36.33
CA PHE A 94 0.61 -80.51 -37.71
C PHE A 94 1.64 -81.53 -38.20
N ALA A 95 1.22 -82.79 -38.22
CA ALA A 95 1.86 -83.81 -39.01
C ALA A 95 0.96 -84.12 -40.21
N ASP A 96 1.61 -84.14 -41.35
CA ASP A 96 1.17 -84.66 -42.64
C ASP A 96 0.46 -83.71 -43.61
N ALA A 97 1.14 -83.58 -44.75
CA ALA A 97 0.75 -82.86 -45.93
C ALA A 97 0.53 -83.93 -47.00
N THR A 98 -0.72 -84.29 -47.34
CA THR A 98 -1.01 -85.08 -48.57
C THR A 98 -2.48 -85.30 -48.94
N THR A 99 -3.47 -84.55 -48.44
CA THR A 99 -4.87 -84.72 -48.91
C THR A 99 -5.58 -83.42 -49.27
N LYS A 100 -5.94 -83.33 -50.56
CA LYS A 100 -6.78 -82.30 -51.17
C LYS A 100 -8.24 -82.52 -50.72
N THR A 101 -8.71 -81.75 -49.73
CA THR A 101 -10.06 -81.12 -49.59
C THR A 101 -10.34 -80.81 -48.11
N PHE A 102 -10.59 -79.53 -47.78
CA PHE A 102 -11.23 -79.11 -46.52
C PHE A 102 -12.63 -78.58 -46.82
N PRO A 103 -13.67 -78.93 -46.04
CA PRO A 103 -15.05 -78.48 -46.29
C PRO A 103 -15.42 -77.16 -45.59
N PHE A 104 -14.45 -76.39 -45.09
CA PHE A 104 -14.73 -75.15 -44.35
C PHE A 104 -14.28 -73.91 -45.13
N ALA A 105 -15.26 -73.10 -45.52
CA ALA A 105 -15.03 -71.75 -46.03
C ALA A 105 -14.33 -70.91 -44.93
N CYS A 106 -13.15 -70.37 -45.26
CA CYS A 106 -12.44 -69.46 -44.39
C CYS A 106 -13.25 -68.15 -44.22
N PRO A 107 -13.61 -67.74 -42.98
CA PRO A 107 -14.36 -66.50 -42.73
C PRO A 107 -13.65 -65.22 -43.21
N VAL A 108 -12.35 -65.32 -43.51
CA VAL A 108 -11.52 -64.19 -43.98
C VAL A 108 -11.87 -63.76 -45.41
N HIS A 109 -12.39 -64.66 -46.26
CA HIS A 109 -12.67 -64.36 -47.68
C HIS A 109 -14.14 -64.00 -47.99
N ASN A 110 -15.02 -64.00 -46.98
CA ASN A 110 -16.46 -63.72 -47.16
C ASN A 110 -16.99 -62.65 -46.18
N ALA A 111 -16.14 -61.68 -45.81
CA ALA A 111 -16.59 -60.54 -45.03
C ALA A 111 -17.51 -59.64 -45.89
N PRO A 112 -18.68 -59.21 -45.40
CA PRO A 112 -19.50 -58.22 -46.09
C PRO A 112 -18.69 -56.94 -46.32
N ALA A 113 -18.85 -56.33 -47.51
CA ALA A 113 -18.16 -55.09 -47.84
C ALA A 113 -18.38 -54.03 -46.74
N PRO A 114 -17.34 -53.28 -46.33
CA PRO A 114 -17.48 -52.28 -45.29
C PRO A 114 -18.52 -51.22 -45.70
N VAL A 115 -19.48 -50.94 -44.81
CA VAL A 115 -20.53 -49.95 -45.04
C VAL A 115 -19.90 -48.56 -45.17
N GLN A 116 -20.03 -47.94 -46.34
CA GLN A 116 -19.56 -46.57 -46.57
C GLN A 116 -20.48 -45.55 -45.92
N LEU A 117 -19.93 -44.63 -45.12
CA LEU A 117 -20.69 -43.60 -44.43
C LEU A 117 -20.87 -42.39 -45.36
N ARG A 118 -22.12 -42.05 -45.70
CA ARG A 118 -22.47 -41.00 -46.67
C ARG A 118 -22.59 -39.58 -46.09
N GLY A 119 -22.63 -39.42 -44.76
CA GLY A 119 -22.76 -38.11 -44.12
C GLY A 119 -22.79 -38.19 -42.58
N THR A 120 -22.75 -37.03 -41.90
CA THR A 120 -22.61 -36.92 -40.44
C THR A 120 -23.76 -37.57 -39.66
N LEU A 121 -25.01 -37.34 -40.05
CA LEU A 121 -26.18 -37.95 -39.39
C LEU A 121 -26.21 -39.47 -39.61
N HIS A 122 -25.83 -39.91 -40.81
CA HIS A 122 -25.70 -41.33 -41.13
C HIS A 122 -24.58 -41.98 -40.31
N ALA A 123 -23.44 -41.31 -40.13
CA ALA A 123 -22.34 -41.77 -39.29
C ALA A 123 -22.75 -41.87 -37.82
N LEU A 124 -23.37 -40.84 -37.24
CA LEU A 124 -23.87 -40.86 -35.86
C LEU A 124 -24.88 -42.00 -35.63
N SER A 125 -25.86 -42.14 -36.52
CA SER A 125 -26.87 -43.20 -36.42
C SER A 125 -26.27 -44.60 -36.58
N HIS A 126 -25.32 -44.76 -37.50
CA HIS A 126 -24.61 -46.03 -37.69
C HIS A 126 -23.83 -46.41 -36.43
N ILE A 127 -23.02 -45.49 -35.87
CA ILE A 127 -22.19 -45.76 -34.68
C ILE A 127 -23.06 -46.18 -33.49
N VAL A 128 -24.16 -45.45 -33.25
CA VAL A 128 -25.09 -45.78 -32.15
C VAL A 128 -25.72 -47.16 -32.34
N ARG A 129 -26.10 -47.53 -33.56
CA ARG A 129 -26.75 -48.81 -33.86
C ARG A 129 -25.79 -50.00 -33.84
N THR A 130 -24.53 -49.81 -34.24
CA THR A 130 -23.57 -50.92 -34.38
C THR A 130 -22.65 -51.09 -33.18
N GLU A 131 -22.33 -50.00 -32.47
CA GLU A 131 -21.32 -50.00 -31.39
C GLU A 131 -21.86 -49.44 -30.06
N GLY A 132 -23.10 -48.95 -30.05
CA GLY A 132 -23.75 -48.38 -28.86
C GLY A 132 -23.43 -46.90 -28.63
N VAL A 133 -24.18 -46.29 -27.70
CA VAL A 133 -24.10 -44.85 -27.42
C VAL A 133 -22.74 -44.44 -26.81
N SER A 134 -22.09 -45.33 -26.06
CA SER A 134 -20.78 -45.09 -25.46
C SER A 134 -19.68 -44.89 -26.50
N ALA A 135 -19.81 -45.47 -27.70
CA ALA A 135 -18.86 -45.32 -28.79
C ALA A 135 -18.79 -43.88 -29.34
N LEU A 136 -19.85 -43.08 -29.17
CA LEU A 136 -19.84 -41.64 -29.51
C LEU A 136 -18.90 -40.81 -28.63
N TYR A 137 -18.50 -41.33 -27.48
CA TYR A 137 -17.56 -40.69 -26.55
C TYR A 137 -16.19 -41.38 -26.54
N ALA A 138 -15.90 -42.21 -27.55
CA ALA A 138 -14.58 -42.78 -27.76
C ALA A 138 -13.52 -41.66 -27.84
N GLY A 139 -12.51 -41.71 -26.97
CA GLY A 139 -11.48 -40.67 -26.88
C GLY A 139 -11.84 -39.44 -26.03
N LEU A 140 -12.94 -39.46 -25.26
CA LEU A 140 -13.25 -38.39 -24.30
C LEU A 140 -12.16 -38.22 -23.21
N PRO A 141 -11.60 -39.27 -22.58
CA PRO A 141 -10.55 -39.10 -21.57
C PRO A 141 -9.31 -38.34 -22.07
N PRO A 142 -8.67 -38.69 -23.21
CA PRO A 142 -7.58 -37.88 -23.73
C PRO A 142 -8.05 -36.48 -24.16
N THR A 143 -9.29 -36.32 -24.61
CA THR A 143 -9.85 -35.00 -24.96
C THR A 143 -9.92 -34.06 -23.76
N LEU A 144 -10.39 -34.55 -22.60
CA LEU A 144 -10.46 -33.76 -21.36
C LEU A 144 -9.08 -33.44 -20.80
N LEU A 145 -8.14 -34.41 -20.86
CA LEU A 145 -6.74 -34.19 -20.47
C LEU A 145 -6.02 -33.17 -21.35
N ILE A 146 -6.39 -33.08 -22.63
CA ILE A 146 -5.85 -32.10 -23.58
C ILE A 146 -6.44 -30.70 -23.36
N ALA A 147 -7.72 -30.60 -22.98
CA ALA A 147 -8.47 -29.35 -22.96
C ALA A 147 -7.82 -28.27 -22.09
N VAL A 148 -7.35 -28.62 -20.88
CA VAL A 148 -6.77 -27.65 -19.94
C VAL A 148 -5.38 -27.20 -20.38
N PRO A 149 -4.38 -28.07 -20.62
CA PRO A 149 -3.06 -27.63 -21.06
C PRO A 149 -3.10 -26.88 -22.39
N SER A 150 -3.91 -27.36 -23.35
CA SER A 150 -4.07 -26.67 -24.65
C SER A 150 -4.57 -25.24 -24.48
N THR A 151 -5.53 -25.01 -23.59
CA THR A 151 -6.12 -23.69 -23.36
C THR A 151 -5.14 -22.78 -22.63
N VAL A 152 -4.48 -23.30 -21.58
CA VAL A 152 -3.47 -22.56 -20.80
C VAL A 152 -2.29 -22.11 -21.65
N PHE A 153 -1.66 -23.03 -22.37
CA PHE A 153 -0.51 -22.68 -23.21
C PHE A 153 -0.89 -21.77 -24.37
N TYR A 154 -2.07 -21.93 -24.95
CA TYR A 154 -2.52 -21.10 -26.08
C TYR A 154 -2.78 -19.65 -25.65
N PHE A 155 -3.64 -19.42 -24.66
CA PHE A 155 -3.99 -18.06 -24.24
C PHE A 155 -2.84 -17.35 -23.52
N THR A 156 -2.06 -18.06 -22.71
CA THR A 156 -0.88 -17.48 -22.06
C THR A 156 0.17 -17.06 -23.08
N SER A 157 0.45 -17.90 -24.08
CA SER A 157 1.40 -17.54 -25.15
C SER A 157 0.85 -16.41 -26.01
N TYR A 158 -0.45 -16.41 -26.31
CA TYR A 158 -1.10 -15.35 -27.07
C TYR A 158 -1.00 -14.01 -26.36
N ASP A 159 -1.36 -13.93 -25.08
CA ASP A 159 -1.36 -12.69 -24.31
C ASP A 159 0.05 -12.10 -24.19
N LEU A 160 1.06 -12.95 -23.93
CA LEU A 160 2.46 -12.52 -23.86
C LEU A 160 2.99 -12.03 -25.20
N LEU A 161 2.74 -12.77 -26.28
CA LEU A 161 3.22 -12.41 -27.63
C LEU A 161 2.49 -11.19 -28.18
N HIS A 162 1.19 -11.09 -27.93
CA HIS A 162 0.37 -9.97 -28.37
C HIS A 162 0.77 -8.68 -27.64
N ALA A 163 0.97 -8.74 -26.31
CA ALA A 163 1.44 -7.60 -25.53
C ALA A 163 2.84 -7.13 -25.96
N ALA A 164 3.77 -8.07 -26.17
CA ALA A 164 5.12 -7.77 -26.63
C ALA A 164 5.11 -7.14 -28.05
N ALA A 165 4.37 -7.73 -28.99
CA ALA A 165 4.30 -7.26 -30.36
C ALA A 165 3.58 -5.92 -30.50
N LYS A 166 2.51 -5.67 -29.73
CA LYS A 166 1.80 -4.39 -29.72
C LYS A 166 2.67 -3.24 -29.18
N ARG A 167 3.54 -3.53 -28.20
CA ARG A 167 4.50 -2.55 -27.65
C ARG A 167 5.59 -2.19 -28.65
N GLN A 168 6.02 -3.15 -29.47
CA GLN A 168 7.14 -2.98 -30.40
C GLN A 168 6.71 -2.45 -31.78
N TYR A 169 5.48 -2.73 -32.21
CA TYR A 169 4.95 -2.35 -33.53
C TYR A 169 3.53 -1.75 -33.44
N PRO A 170 3.39 -0.55 -32.85
CA PRO A 170 2.08 0.08 -32.64
C PRO A 170 1.33 0.39 -33.95
N ASP A 171 2.04 0.71 -35.02
CA ASP A 171 1.44 1.05 -36.33
C ASP A 171 0.83 -0.15 -37.08
N HIS A 172 1.09 -1.37 -36.61
CA HIS A 172 0.66 -2.62 -37.28
C HIS A 172 -0.44 -3.35 -36.47
N ALA A 173 -1.29 -2.60 -35.78
CA ALA A 173 -2.30 -3.11 -34.86
C ALA A 173 -3.23 -4.18 -35.45
N THR A 174 -3.49 -4.17 -36.76
CA THR A 174 -4.32 -5.15 -37.46
C THR A 174 -3.59 -6.46 -37.76
N LEU A 175 -2.26 -6.46 -37.88
CA LEU A 175 -1.44 -7.64 -38.18
C LEU A 175 -0.90 -8.34 -36.92
N VAL A 176 -0.78 -7.61 -35.81
CA VAL A 176 -0.28 -8.13 -34.53
C VAL A 176 -1.09 -9.35 -34.01
N PRO A 177 -2.44 -9.35 -34.02
CA PRO A 177 -3.23 -10.52 -33.61
C PRO A 177 -2.98 -11.76 -34.48
N PHE A 178 -2.76 -11.59 -35.79
CA PHE A 178 -2.50 -12.71 -36.71
C PHE A 178 -1.18 -13.42 -36.37
N VAL A 179 -0.12 -12.65 -36.13
CA VAL A 179 1.22 -13.20 -35.85
C VAL A 179 1.27 -13.80 -34.45
N ALA A 180 0.76 -13.08 -33.44
CA ALA A 180 0.69 -13.57 -32.06
C ALA A 180 -0.16 -14.84 -31.95
N GLY A 181 -1.32 -14.88 -32.60
CA GLY A 181 -2.20 -16.05 -32.67
C GLY A 181 -1.57 -17.26 -33.36
N SER A 182 -0.75 -17.04 -34.38
CA SER A 182 -0.03 -18.09 -35.10
C SER A 182 1.07 -18.72 -34.25
N LEU A 183 1.90 -17.88 -33.63
CA LEU A 183 3.01 -18.32 -32.78
C LEU A 183 2.51 -19.00 -31.50
N ALA A 184 1.47 -18.46 -30.86
CA ALA A 184 0.84 -19.07 -29.70
C ALA A 184 0.27 -20.47 -30.02
N ARG A 185 -0.25 -20.66 -31.23
CA ARG A 185 -0.75 -21.97 -31.68
C ARG A 185 0.37 -22.98 -31.91
N CYS A 186 1.52 -22.55 -32.42
CA CYS A 186 2.70 -23.42 -32.53
C CYS A 186 3.13 -23.97 -31.17
N VAL A 187 3.16 -23.11 -30.15
CA VAL A 187 3.52 -23.50 -28.77
C VAL A 187 2.51 -24.50 -28.23
N ALA A 188 1.21 -24.16 -28.26
CA ALA A 188 0.15 -25.03 -27.72
C ALA A 188 0.08 -26.40 -28.44
N ALA A 189 0.17 -26.42 -29.77
CA ALA A 189 0.12 -27.65 -30.56
C ALA A 189 1.32 -28.57 -30.27
N THR A 190 2.51 -28.01 -30.05
CA THR A 190 3.72 -28.78 -29.75
C THR A 190 3.64 -29.48 -28.40
N VAL A 191 3.10 -28.79 -27.39
CA VAL A 191 2.91 -29.33 -26.03
C VAL A 191 1.87 -30.45 -26.02
N VAL A 192 0.79 -30.30 -26.80
CA VAL A 192 -0.38 -31.18 -26.77
C VAL A 192 -0.28 -32.36 -27.75
N SER A 193 0.58 -32.26 -28.77
CA SER A 193 0.73 -33.26 -29.84
C SER A 193 0.81 -34.72 -29.38
N PRO A 194 1.51 -35.09 -28.28
CA PRO A 194 1.54 -36.47 -27.80
C PRO A 194 0.18 -37.04 -27.44
N LEU A 195 -0.63 -36.26 -26.72
CA LEU A 195 -1.97 -36.66 -26.30
C LEU A 195 -2.96 -36.61 -27.47
N GLU A 196 -2.79 -35.65 -28.39
CA GLU A 196 -3.61 -35.54 -29.59
C GLU A 196 -3.47 -36.77 -30.49
N LEU A 197 -2.24 -37.29 -30.67
CA LEU A 197 -2.00 -38.52 -31.41
C LEU A 197 -2.73 -39.73 -30.78
N ILE A 198 -2.72 -39.83 -29.45
CA ILE A 198 -3.41 -40.91 -28.72
C ILE A 198 -4.94 -40.79 -28.85
N ARG A 199 -5.48 -39.57 -28.75
CA ARG A 199 -6.91 -39.29 -28.95
C ARG A 199 -7.37 -39.76 -30.32
N ILE A 200 -6.63 -39.43 -31.38
CA ILE A 200 -6.99 -39.76 -32.75
C ILE A 200 -6.93 -41.28 -32.98
N ARG A 201 -5.96 -41.99 -32.38
CA ARG A 201 -5.89 -43.47 -32.39
C ARG A 201 -7.13 -44.12 -31.76
N MET A 202 -7.61 -43.57 -30.64
CA MET A 202 -8.81 -44.08 -29.96
C MET A 202 -10.10 -43.78 -30.73
N GLN A 203 -10.13 -42.71 -31.53
CA GLN A 203 -11.32 -42.29 -32.29
C GLN A 203 -11.46 -42.99 -33.65
N ALA A 204 -10.35 -43.44 -34.23
CA ALA A 204 -10.31 -44.04 -35.56
C ALA A 204 -10.76 -45.53 -35.62
N THR A 205 -10.75 -46.27 -34.50
CA THR A 205 -11.07 -47.71 -34.48
C THR A 205 -12.03 -48.09 -33.34
N ALA A 206 -12.96 -49.01 -33.61
CA ALA A 206 -14.00 -49.42 -32.65
C ALA A 206 -13.46 -50.16 -31.40
N ASN A 207 -12.24 -50.75 -31.47
CA ASN A 207 -11.63 -51.57 -30.42
C ASN A 207 -10.16 -51.19 -30.14
N ALA A 208 -9.86 -49.89 -29.95
CA ALA A 208 -8.49 -49.40 -29.76
C ALA A 208 -7.80 -49.88 -28.45
N GLY A 209 -8.56 -50.41 -27.49
CA GLY A 209 -8.08 -50.80 -26.15
C GLY A 209 -8.13 -49.65 -25.13
N SER A 210 -7.75 -49.92 -23.88
CA SER A 210 -7.74 -48.91 -22.81
C SER A 210 -6.70 -47.81 -23.10
N PHE A 211 -6.95 -46.60 -22.61
CA PHE A 211 -6.06 -45.43 -22.78
C PHE A 211 -4.59 -45.75 -22.42
N VAL A 212 -4.37 -46.49 -21.33
CA VAL A 212 -3.04 -46.92 -20.87
C VAL A 212 -2.39 -47.92 -21.83
N ALA A 213 -3.17 -48.85 -22.39
CA ALA A 213 -2.67 -49.81 -23.38
C ALA A 213 -2.24 -49.12 -24.68
N VAL A 214 -2.97 -48.09 -25.12
CA VAL A 214 -2.64 -47.29 -26.31
C VAL A 214 -1.34 -46.49 -26.10
N ILE A 215 -1.16 -45.89 -24.92
CA ILE A 215 0.10 -45.20 -24.56
C ILE A 215 1.27 -46.18 -24.60
N ARG A 216 1.15 -47.33 -23.94
CA ARG A 216 2.23 -48.34 -23.85
C ARG A 216 2.66 -48.85 -25.23
N ARG A 217 1.70 -49.09 -26.13
CA ARG A 217 1.98 -49.45 -27.53
C ARG A 217 2.62 -48.32 -28.33
N SER A 218 2.25 -47.07 -28.05
CA SER A 218 2.79 -45.90 -28.76
C SER A 218 4.24 -45.60 -28.36
N VAL A 219 4.62 -45.82 -27.11
CA VAL A 219 5.98 -45.56 -26.60
C VAL A 219 6.96 -46.69 -26.92
N ALA A 220 6.47 -47.90 -27.25
CA ALA A 220 7.30 -49.07 -27.57
C ALA A 220 8.28 -48.86 -28.74
N SER A 221 7.99 -47.93 -29.66
CA SER A 221 8.84 -47.57 -30.80
C SER A 221 9.73 -46.33 -30.53
N GLY A 222 9.80 -45.86 -29.29
CA GLY A 222 10.54 -44.68 -28.84
C GLY A 222 9.63 -43.50 -28.49
N ILE A 223 10.01 -42.71 -27.48
CA ILE A 223 9.18 -41.62 -26.94
C ILE A 223 8.90 -40.50 -27.96
N PHE A 224 9.84 -40.23 -28.86
CA PHE A 224 9.71 -39.21 -29.91
C PHE A 224 8.68 -39.57 -30.99
N THR A 225 8.20 -40.82 -31.04
CA THR A 225 7.14 -41.22 -31.98
C THR A 225 5.80 -40.52 -31.68
N LEU A 226 5.60 -40.03 -30.46
CA LEU A 226 4.42 -39.27 -30.04
C LEU A 226 4.27 -37.91 -30.75
N TRP A 227 5.35 -37.36 -31.32
CA TRP A 227 5.34 -36.10 -32.08
C TRP A 227 5.32 -36.29 -33.60
N ARG A 228 5.22 -37.53 -34.11
CA ARG A 228 5.13 -37.77 -35.57
C ARG A 228 3.89 -37.12 -36.21
N GLY A 229 2.86 -36.82 -35.41
CA GLY A 229 1.67 -36.09 -35.85
C GLY A 229 1.78 -34.56 -35.84
N LEU A 230 2.90 -33.98 -35.35
CA LEU A 230 3.00 -32.54 -35.11
C LEU A 230 2.95 -31.71 -36.39
N VAL A 231 3.70 -32.10 -37.44
CA VAL A 231 3.75 -31.36 -38.71
C VAL A 231 2.37 -31.22 -39.36
N PRO A 232 1.57 -32.29 -39.54
CA PRO A 232 0.21 -32.15 -40.06
C PRO A 232 -0.74 -31.43 -39.09
N THR A 233 -0.52 -31.52 -37.77
CA THR A 233 -1.26 -30.69 -36.78
C THR A 233 -1.00 -29.20 -36.99
N LEU A 234 0.26 -28.78 -37.11
CA LEU A 234 0.64 -27.38 -37.32
C LEU A 234 0.13 -26.84 -38.66
N ALA A 235 0.18 -27.65 -39.71
CA ALA A 235 -0.30 -27.29 -41.05
C ALA A 235 -1.81 -26.95 -41.08
N ARG A 236 -2.60 -27.49 -40.15
CA ARG A 236 -4.02 -27.15 -39.97
C ARG A 236 -4.22 -26.01 -38.96
N ASP A 237 -3.57 -26.12 -37.80
CA ASP A 237 -3.89 -25.30 -36.64
C ASP A 237 -3.39 -23.87 -36.77
N VAL A 238 -2.20 -23.67 -37.35
CA VAL A 238 -1.61 -22.33 -37.49
C VAL A 238 -2.42 -21.47 -38.46
N PRO A 239 -2.78 -21.94 -39.69
CA PRO A 239 -3.66 -21.18 -40.57
C PRO A 239 -5.04 -20.91 -39.95
N PHE A 240 -5.61 -21.88 -39.22
CA PHE A 240 -6.89 -21.70 -38.54
C PHE A 240 -6.81 -20.58 -37.50
N SER A 241 -5.76 -20.59 -36.67
CA SER A 241 -5.54 -19.60 -35.62
C SER A 241 -5.35 -18.19 -36.17
N ALA A 242 -4.54 -18.05 -37.23
CA ALA A 242 -4.29 -16.78 -37.90
C ALA A 242 -5.59 -16.16 -38.42
N MET A 243 -6.39 -16.95 -39.15
CA MET A 243 -7.65 -16.49 -39.72
C MET A 243 -8.70 -16.21 -38.64
N TYR A 244 -8.77 -17.03 -37.60
CA TYR A 244 -9.73 -16.88 -36.52
C TYR A 244 -9.60 -15.52 -35.82
N TRP A 245 -8.41 -15.15 -35.37
CA TRP A 245 -8.20 -13.88 -34.65
C TRP A 245 -8.38 -12.67 -35.56
N GLY A 246 -7.91 -12.74 -36.81
CA GLY A 246 -8.12 -11.69 -37.79
C GLY A 246 -9.60 -11.40 -38.09
N LEU A 247 -10.37 -12.46 -38.32
CA LEU A 247 -11.81 -12.35 -38.55
C LEU A 247 -12.57 -11.96 -37.28
N PHE A 248 -12.12 -12.42 -36.11
CA PHE A 248 -12.72 -12.08 -34.83
C PHE A 248 -12.66 -10.56 -34.56
N GLU A 249 -11.49 -9.94 -34.71
CA GLU A 249 -11.34 -8.50 -34.50
C GLU A 249 -12.14 -7.68 -35.53
N MET A 250 -12.18 -8.12 -36.78
CA MET A 250 -12.99 -7.49 -37.83
C MET A 250 -14.49 -7.56 -37.49
N VAL A 251 -15.02 -8.74 -37.15
CA VAL A 251 -16.44 -8.92 -36.82
C VAL A 251 -16.81 -8.17 -35.54
N LYS A 252 -15.94 -8.22 -34.52
CA LYS A 252 -16.13 -7.49 -33.26
C LYS A 252 -16.24 -5.98 -33.52
N THR A 253 -15.31 -5.42 -34.28
CA THR A 253 -15.28 -3.98 -34.62
C THR A 253 -16.54 -3.54 -35.38
N HIS A 254 -17.02 -4.36 -36.32
CA HIS A 254 -18.26 -4.07 -37.04
C HIS A 254 -19.51 -4.18 -36.17
N LEU A 255 -19.56 -5.13 -35.24
CA LEU A 255 -20.69 -5.28 -34.31
C LEU A 255 -20.73 -4.16 -33.27
N THR A 256 -19.58 -3.70 -32.77
CA THR A 256 -19.50 -2.57 -31.83
C THR A 256 -19.83 -1.23 -32.49
N ALA A 257 -19.61 -1.09 -33.80
CA ALA A 257 -19.94 0.11 -34.56
C ALA A 257 -21.44 0.25 -34.92
N LEU A 258 -22.29 -0.74 -34.58
CA LEU A 258 -23.73 -0.66 -34.84
C LEU A 258 -24.41 0.29 -33.82
N PRO A 259 -25.14 1.33 -34.27
CA PRO A 259 -25.73 2.35 -33.38
C PRO A 259 -26.64 1.77 -32.28
N ALA A 260 -27.37 0.69 -32.59
CA ALA A 260 -28.25 0.01 -31.64
C ALA A 260 -27.51 -0.73 -30.50
N LEU A 261 -26.25 -1.11 -30.72
CA LEU A 261 -25.40 -1.79 -29.74
C LEU A 261 -24.45 -0.81 -29.02
N GLN A 262 -24.11 0.31 -29.67
CA GLN A 262 -23.28 1.39 -29.11
C GLN A 262 -23.96 2.07 -27.90
N ALA A 263 -25.27 2.29 -27.96
CA ALA A 263 -26.05 2.84 -26.84
C ALA A 263 -26.11 1.90 -25.60
N ARG A 264 -25.71 0.63 -25.75
CA ARG A 264 -25.69 -0.40 -24.68
C ARG A 264 -24.30 -0.98 -24.43
N GLU A 265 -23.26 -0.34 -24.95
CA GLU A 265 -21.87 -0.84 -24.96
C GLU A 265 -21.31 -1.10 -23.55
N ASN A 266 -21.79 -0.34 -22.55
CA ASN A 266 -21.40 -0.48 -21.14
C ASN A 266 -22.09 -1.65 -20.40
N SER A 267 -23.04 -2.35 -21.03
CA SER A 267 -23.70 -3.50 -20.42
C SER A 267 -22.86 -4.78 -20.62
N SER A 268 -22.48 -5.43 -19.52
CA SER A 268 -21.72 -6.68 -19.52
C SER A 268 -22.35 -7.77 -20.40
N GLN A 269 -23.68 -7.88 -20.39
CA GLN A 269 -24.44 -8.82 -21.22
C GLN A 269 -24.27 -8.54 -22.72
N THR A 270 -24.18 -7.27 -23.11
CA THR A 270 -24.00 -6.86 -24.51
C THR A 270 -22.59 -7.20 -25.00
N GLN A 271 -21.56 -6.94 -24.18
CA GLN A 271 -20.17 -7.29 -24.49
C GLN A 271 -19.96 -8.81 -24.63
N LEU A 272 -20.54 -9.60 -23.72
CA LEU A 272 -20.50 -11.06 -23.80
C LEU A 272 -21.22 -11.59 -25.04
N GLY A 273 -22.36 -10.98 -25.39
CA GLY A 273 -23.10 -11.30 -26.61
C GLY A 273 -22.31 -11.00 -27.89
N ILE A 274 -21.66 -9.84 -27.96
CA ILE A 274 -20.79 -9.45 -29.09
C ILE A 274 -19.61 -10.42 -29.21
N ALA A 275 -18.95 -10.77 -28.09
CA ALA A 275 -17.86 -11.74 -28.07
C ALA A 275 -18.33 -13.12 -28.55
N PHE A 276 -19.50 -13.57 -28.10
CA PHE A 276 -20.08 -14.87 -28.47
C PHE A 276 -20.32 -14.97 -29.99
N VAL A 277 -21.00 -13.97 -30.57
CA VAL A 277 -21.32 -13.93 -32.00
C VAL A 277 -20.04 -13.79 -32.83
N SER A 278 -19.12 -12.92 -32.43
CA SER A 278 -17.84 -12.74 -33.11
C SER A 278 -17.02 -14.03 -33.14
N GLY A 279 -16.96 -14.75 -32.01
CA GLY A 279 -16.28 -16.05 -31.91
C GLY A 279 -16.94 -17.15 -32.74
N ALA A 280 -18.27 -17.19 -32.80
CA ALA A 280 -19.01 -18.16 -33.60
C ALA A 280 -18.77 -17.95 -35.11
N CYS A 281 -18.90 -16.72 -35.59
CA CYS A 281 -18.75 -16.37 -37.01
C CYS A 281 -17.32 -16.58 -37.51
N SER A 282 -16.32 -16.11 -36.74
CA SER A 282 -14.92 -16.28 -37.11
C SER A 282 -14.50 -17.76 -37.10
N GLY A 283 -14.95 -18.53 -36.09
CA GLY A 283 -14.71 -19.97 -35.99
C GLY A 283 -15.31 -20.76 -37.16
N ALA A 284 -16.55 -20.44 -37.56
CA ALA A 284 -17.21 -21.07 -38.70
C ALA A 284 -16.44 -20.82 -40.01
N LEU A 285 -16.13 -19.56 -40.32
CA LEU A 285 -15.42 -19.18 -41.54
C LEU A 285 -14.01 -19.76 -41.60
N ALA A 286 -13.23 -19.67 -40.51
CA ALA A 286 -11.89 -20.25 -40.44
C ALA A 286 -11.93 -21.78 -40.62
N SER A 287 -12.98 -22.45 -40.13
CA SER A 287 -13.12 -23.92 -40.26
C SER A 287 -13.40 -24.38 -41.70
N VAL A 288 -14.13 -23.57 -42.49
CA VAL A 288 -14.39 -23.83 -43.91
C VAL A 288 -13.10 -23.72 -44.71
N VAL A 289 -12.36 -22.63 -44.53
CA VAL A 289 -11.13 -22.38 -45.30
C VAL A 289 -10.04 -23.39 -44.98
N THR A 290 -9.95 -23.84 -43.73
CA THR A 290 -8.95 -24.82 -43.31
C THR A 290 -9.42 -26.27 -43.42
N GLN A 291 -10.56 -26.53 -44.08
CA GLN A 291 -11.08 -27.89 -44.28
C GLN A 291 -10.14 -28.82 -45.05
N PRO A 292 -9.51 -28.39 -46.16
CA PRO A 292 -8.58 -29.24 -46.89
C PRO A 292 -7.39 -29.73 -46.03
N PHE A 293 -6.84 -28.86 -45.18
CA PHE A 293 -5.72 -29.20 -44.30
C PHE A 293 -6.10 -30.19 -43.19
N ASP A 294 -7.36 -30.15 -42.75
CA ASP A 294 -7.87 -31.08 -41.74
C ASP A 294 -8.10 -32.49 -42.30
N VAL A 295 -8.63 -32.60 -43.53
CA VAL A 295 -8.76 -33.90 -44.21
C VAL A 295 -7.39 -34.56 -44.43
N VAL A 296 -6.40 -33.79 -44.89
CA VAL A 296 -5.01 -34.25 -45.06
C VAL A 296 -4.42 -34.71 -43.74
N LYS A 297 -4.57 -33.91 -42.67
CA LYS A 297 -4.07 -34.27 -41.34
C LYS A 297 -4.63 -35.61 -40.89
N THR A 298 -5.96 -35.77 -40.96
CA THR A 298 -6.63 -36.99 -40.50
C THR A 298 -6.17 -38.21 -41.30
N LYS A 299 -6.11 -38.13 -42.64
CA LYS A 299 -5.63 -39.25 -43.47
C LYS A 299 -4.16 -39.57 -43.23
N GLN A 300 -3.28 -38.56 -43.14
CA GLN A 300 -1.87 -38.74 -42.88
C GLN A 300 -1.58 -39.36 -41.51
N GLN A 301 -2.33 -38.97 -40.47
CA GLN A 301 -2.19 -39.53 -39.12
C GLN A 301 -2.72 -40.98 -39.03
N ILE A 302 -3.66 -41.37 -39.91
CA ILE A 302 -4.15 -42.75 -40.05
C ILE A 302 -3.18 -43.61 -40.88
N GLU A 303 -2.58 -43.10 -41.96
CA GLU A 303 -1.60 -43.83 -42.76
C GLU A 303 -0.28 -44.07 -42.01
N THR A 304 0.19 -43.06 -41.26
CA THR A 304 1.36 -43.17 -40.38
C THR A 304 1.17 -44.23 -39.28
N PHE A 305 -0.08 -44.59 -38.98
CA PHE A 305 -0.44 -45.62 -38.01
C PHE A 305 -0.31 -47.05 -38.59
N SER A 306 -0.58 -47.25 -39.88
CA SER A 306 -0.46 -48.56 -40.55
C SER A 306 0.99 -48.97 -40.86
N SER A 307 1.92 -48.02 -40.95
CA SER A 307 3.34 -48.25 -41.32
C SER A 307 4.29 -48.38 -40.12
N MET A 308 3.83 -48.80 -38.93
CA MET A 308 4.74 -48.92 -37.76
C MET A 308 5.76 -50.07 -37.85
N THR A 309 5.71 -50.90 -38.88
CA THR A 309 6.66 -51.99 -39.14
C THR A 309 7.83 -51.62 -40.07
N GLU A 310 7.77 -50.52 -40.82
CA GLU A 310 8.89 -50.02 -41.63
C GLU A 310 9.03 -48.49 -41.64
N PRO A 311 10.26 -47.95 -41.55
CA PRO A 311 10.51 -46.50 -41.47
C PRO A 311 10.47 -45.87 -42.87
N THR A 312 9.28 -45.69 -43.44
CA THR A 312 9.12 -44.88 -44.66
C THR A 312 8.87 -43.41 -44.31
N LYS A 313 9.48 -42.48 -45.07
CA LYS A 313 9.30 -41.03 -44.85
C LYS A 313 7.85 -40.65 -45.21
N PRO A 314 7.12 -39.90 -44.36
CA PRO A 314 5.75 -39.50 -44.65
C PRO A 314 5.70 -38.60 -45.89
N PRO A 315 4.67 -38.74 -46.76
CA PRO A 315 4.53 -37.92 -47.95
C PRO A 315 4.34 -36.43 -47.59
N LYS A 316 4.83 -35.53 -48.45
CA LYS A 316 4.63 -34.08 -48.28
C LYS A 316 3.14 -33.75 -48.42
N VAL A 317 2.63 -32.84 -47.59
CA VAL A 317 1.20 -32.40 -47.54
C VAL A 317 0.59 -32.13 -48.93
N TRP A 318 1.33 -31.45 -49.81
CA TRP A 318 0.86 -31.13 -51.16
C TRP A 318 0.64 -32.36 -52.04
N ARG A 319 1.42 -33.42 -51.85
CA ARG A 319 1.33 -34.67 -52.62
C ARG A 319 0.06 -35.41 -52.21
N LEU A 320 -0.22 -35.49 -50.92
CA LEU A 320 -1.42 -36.12 -50.38
C LEU A 320 -2.70 -35.35 -50.78
N MET A 321 -2.67 -34.01 -50.80
CA MET A 321 -3.79 -33.21 -51.34
C MET A 321 -4.06 -33.53 -52.82
N ARG A 322 -3.00 -33.64 -53.62
CA ARG A 322 -3.12 -34.00 -55.04
C ARG A 322 -3.67 -35.40 -55.22
N GLU A 323 -3.21 -36.37 -54.43
CA GLU A 323 -3.71 -37.74 -54.45
C GLU A 323 -5.20 -37.83 -54.09
N ILE A 324 -5.65 -37.10 -53.06
CA ILE A 324 -7.08 -37.04 -52.69
C ILE A 324 -7.91 -36.42 -53.81
N VAL A 325 -7.43 -35.36 -54.46
CA VAL A 325 -8.14 -34.75 -55.59
C VAL A 325 -8.17 -35.69 -56.80
N GLN A 326 -7.13 -36.49 -57.00
CA GLN A 326 -7.07 -37.48 -58.08
C GLN A 326 -7.95 -38.71 -57.82
N SER A 327 -8.13 -39.13 -56.56
CA SER A 327 -8.90 -40.33 -56.19
C SER A 327 -10.37 -40.06 -55.85
N GLU A 328 -10.67 -38.95 -55.19
CA GLU A 328 -12.00 -38.62 -54.62
C GLU A 328 -12.57 -37.29 -55.16
N GLY A 329 -11.82 -36.59 -56.03
CA GLY A 329 -12.20 -35.27 -56.55
C GLY A 329 -12.04 -34.14 -55.52
N VAL A 330 -12.35 -32.91 -55.93
CA VAL A 330 -12.27 -31.72 -55.06
C VAL A 330 -13.22 -31.83 -53.86
N GLY A 331 -14.34 -32.53 -53.99
CA GLY A 331 -15.27 -32.81 -52.90
C GLY A 331 -14.64 -33.61 -51.75
N GLY A 332 -13.66 -34.48 -52.04
CA GLY A 332 -12.94 -35.26 -51.04
C GLY A 332 -12.19 -34.38 -50.01
N LEU A 333 -11.70 -33.20 -50.42
CA LEU A 333 -11.04 -32.24 -49.54
C LEU A 333 -11.99 -31.54 -48.54
N PHE A 334 -13.32 -31.65 -48.75
CA PHE A 334 -14.34 -31.05 -47.88
C PHE A 334 -15.16 -32.09 -47.10
N THR A 335 -14.77 -33.37 -47.15
CA THR A 335 -15.42 -34.44 -46.40
C THR A 335 -15.44 -34.16 -44.90
N GLY A 336 -16.64 -34.20 -44.29
CA GLY A 336 -16.85 -33.93 -42.86
C GLY A 336 -17.00 -32.45 -42.48
N LEU A 337 -17.13 -31.53 -43.45
CA LEU A 337 -17.24 -30.09 -43.20
C LEU A 337 -18.40 -29.73 -42.25
N SER A 338 -19.59 -30.31 -42.45
CA SER A 338 -20.77 -30.01 -41.62
C SER A 338 -20.56 -30.39 -40.15
N ALA A 339 -19.96 -31.55 -39.88
CA ALA A 339 -19.59 -31.96 -38.52
C ALA A 339 -18.55 -31.01 -37.90
N ARG A 340 -17.60 -30.51 -38.71
CA ARG A 340 -16.58 -29.59 -38.23
C ARG A 340 -17.15 -28.21 -37.90
N VAL A 341 -17.96 -27.62 -38.78
CA VAL A 341 -18.57 -26.30 -38.54
C VAL A 341 -19.49 -26.37 -37.32
N ALA A 342 -20.34 -27.41 -37.22
CA ALA A 342 -21.26 -27.62 -36.11
C ALA A 342 -20.54 -27.79 -34.75
N LYS A 343 -19.29 -28.25 -34.76
CA LYS A 343 -18.43 -28.27 -33.57
C LYS A 343 -17.74 -26.93 -33.32
N VAL A 344 -17.06 -26.40 -34.32
CA VAL A 344 -16.06 -25.34 -34.15
C VAL A 344 -16.73 -24.01 -33.82
N ALA A 345 -17.88 -23.70 -34.41
CA ALA A 345 -18.57 -22.45 -34.14
C ALA A 345 -19.05 -22.33 -32.68
N PRO A 346 -19.76 -23.32 -32.09
CA PRO A 346 -20.09 -23.27 -30.65
C PRO A 346 -18.86 -23.31 -29.75
N ALA A 347 -17.84 -24.10 -30.12
CA ALA A 347 -16.61 -24.19 -29.34
C ALA A 347 -15.88 -22.85 -29.23
N CYS A 348 -15.73 -22.14 -30.34
CA CYS A 348 -15.10 -20.82 -30.36
C CYS A 348 -15.94 -19.77 -29.62
N ALA A 349 -17.26 -19.80 -29.77
CA ALA A 349 -18.18 -18.88 -29.08
C ALA A 349 -18.10 -19.04 -27.55
N VAL A 350 -18.21 -20.28 -27.05
CA VAL A 350 -18.11 -20.57 -25.62
C VAL A 350 -16.72 -20.22 -25.10
N MET A 351 -15.66 -20.61 -25.80
CA MET A 351 -14.27 -20.35 -25.39
C MET A 351 -13.98 -18.85 -25.25
N ILE A 352 -14.40 -18.02 -26.20
CA ILE A 352 -14.12 -16.58 -26.11
C ILE A 352 -15.04 -15.89 -25.11
N SER A 353 -16.32 -16.28 -25.01
CA SER A 353 -17.23 -15.71 -24.02
C SER A 353 -16.84 -16.07 -22.59
N THR A 354 -16.32 -17.28 -22.32
CA THR A 354 -15.80 -17.62 -20.99
C THR A 354 -14.46 -16.94 -20.71
N TYR A 355 -13.64 -16.71 -21.73
CA TYR A 355 -12.42 -15.93 -21.60
C TYR A 355 -12.72 -14.45 -21.29
N GLU A 356 -13.65 -13.81 -22.01
CA GLU A 356 -14.09 -12.43 -21.76
C GLU A 356 -14.89 -12.32 -20.45
N ALA A 357 -15.77 -13.27 -20.13
CA ALA A 357 -16.43 -13.32 -18.82
C ALA A 357 -15.42 -13.51 -17.68
N GLY A 358 -14.35 -14.28 -17.90
CA GLY A 358 -13.23 -14.42 -16.98
C GLY A 358 -12.46 -13.12 -16.79
N LYS A 359 -12.27 -12.32 -17.86
CA LYS A 359 -11.73 -10.95 -17.74
C LYS A 359 -12.67 -10.05 -16.92
N GLN A 360 -13.96 -10.08 -17.19
CA GLN A 360 -14.94 -9.26 -16.45
C GLN A 360 -15.06 -9.66 -14.97
N TYR A 361 -15.13 -10.97 -14.68
CA TYR A 361 -15.21 -11.50 -13.31
C TYR A 361 -13.93 -11.24 -12.50
N MET A 362 -12.77 -11.26 -13.16
CA MET A 362 -11.49 -10.92 -12.54
C MET A 362 -11.13 -9.43 -12.66
N ASN A 363 -12.04 -8.60 -13.20
CA ASN A 363 -11.89 -7.16 -13.42
C ASN A 363 -10.62 -6.76 -14.21
N VAL A 364 -10.26 -7.55 -15.24
CA VAL A 364 -9.06 -7.38 -16.09
C VAL A 364 -9.44 -7.05 -17.54
N ASP A 365 -10.20 -5.98 -17.75
CA ASP A 365 -10.37 -5.38 -19.08
C ASP A 365 -9.66 -4.03 -19.15
N HIS A 366 -8.65 -4.00 -20.03
CA HIS A 366 -7.79 -2.89 -20.50
C HIS A 366 -6.30 -3.01 -20.14
N PHE A 367 -5.55 -3.63 -21.07
CA PHE A 367 -4.12 -3.37 -21.29
C PHE A 367 -3.97 -2.47 -22.54
N GLY A 368 -4.53 -1.27 -22.48
CA GLY A 368 -3.69 -0.06 -22.55
C GLY A 368 -3.41 0.31 -21.10
N PHE A 369 -2.29 0.97 -20.80
CA PHE A 369 -1.91 1.43 -19.46
C PHE A 369 -3.09 2.06 -18.71
N VAL A 370 -3.79 1.23 -17.95
CA VAL A 370 -4.97 1.61 -17.20
C VAL A 370 -4.99 0.59 -16.05
N LEU A 371 -4.44 1.03 -14.93
CA LEU A 371 -4.34 0.29 -13.68
C LEU A 371 -5.74 -0.25 -13.23
N PRO A 372 -5.86 -1.16 -12.23
CA PRO A 372 -7.17 -1.52 -11.64
C PRO A 372 -7.99 -0.26 -11.33
N ARG A 373 -9.34 -0.30 -11.27
CA ARG A 373 -10.17 0.91 -11.02
C ARG A 373 -9.63 1.83 -9.90
N ALA A 374 -9.05 1.27 -8.84
CA ALA A 374 -8.34 1.97 -7.76
C ALA A 374 -7.04 2.70 -8.17
N ALA A 375 -6.64 2.64 -9.42
CA ALA A 375 -5.44 3.22 -9.96
C ALA A 375 -5.67 3.78 -11.39
N ARG A 376 -6.89 3.69 -11.95
CA ARG A 376 -7.31 4.50 -13.12
C ARG A 376 -7.60 5.96 -12.81
N GLY A 377 -7.65 6.33 -11.54
CA GLY A 377 -8.02 7.69 -11.16
C GLY A 377 -9.46 8.08 -11.53
N GLU A 378 -10.32 7.13 -11.96
CA GLU A 378 -11.76 7.37 -12.08
C GLU A 378 -12.41 6.99 -10.74
N ASP A 379 -12.83 8.03 -10.00
CA ASP A 379 -13.70 8.02 -8.82
C ASP A 379 -13.27 7.18 -7.60
N TRP A 380 -11.99 7.26 -7.24
CA TRP A 380 -11.60 7.03 -5.85
C TRP A 380 -11.11 8.35 -5.24
N MET A 381 -12.08 9.02 -4.62
CA MET A 381 -11.88 10.01 -3.58
C MET A 381 -11.28 11.36 -4.04
N SER A 382 -11.69 11.87 -5.21
CA SER A 382 -11.72 13.33 -5.38
C SER A 382 -13.08 13.81 -4.91
N ALA A 383 -13.13 14.55 -3.81
CA ALA A 383 -14.30 15.36 -3.53
C ALA A 383 -14.46 16.33 -4.71
N GLU A 384 -15.57 16.22 -5.43
CA GLU A 384 -15.96 17.24 -6.40
C GLU A 384 -16.00 18.57 -5.64
N HIS A 385 -15.09 19.46 -5.97
CA HIS A 385 -14.96 20.77 -5.33
C HIS A 385 -14.59 21.77 -6.40
N ASP A 386 -14.94 23.04 -6.18
CA ASP A 386 -14.50 24.14 -7.01
C ASP A 386 -13.22 24.73 -6.38
N PRO A 387 -12.03 24.56 -6.99
CA PRO A 387 -10.78 25.06 -6.43
C PRO A 387 -10.71 26.58 -6.35
N ILE A 388 -11.42 27.30 -7.22
CA ILE A 388 -11.23 28.74 -7.38
C ILE A 388 -11.76 29.51 -6.16
N PRO A 389 -13.03 29.36 -5.72
CA PRO A 389 -13.55 30.06 -4.54
C PRO A 389 -12.74 29.77 -3.28
N ALA A 390 -12.31 28.51 -3.09
CA ALA A 390 -11.50 28.10 -1.94
C ALA A 390 -10.18 28.89 -1.88
N ILE A 391 -9.51 29.04 -3.03
CA ILE A 391 -8.24 29.75 -3.11
C ILE A 391 -8.41 31.27 -3.09
N HIS A 392 -9.51 31.82 -3.62
CA HIS A 392 -9.87 33.22 -3.38
C HIS A 392 -9.99 33.50 -1.87
N GLY A 393 -10.69 32.62 -1.14
CA GLY A 393 -10.83 32.72 0.32
C GLY A 393 -9.49 32.64 1.03
N LEU A 394 -8.64 31.69 0.65
CA LEU A 394 -7.28 31.54 1.18
C LEU A 394 -6.43 32.80 0.97
N ILE A 395 -6.39 33.33 -0.26
CA ILE A 395 -5.64 34.56 -0.58
C ILE A 395 -6.15 35.73 0.26
N SER A 396 -7.47 35.89 0.38
CA SER A 396 -8.05 36.99 1.16
C SER A 396 -7.70 36.89 2.66
N ARG A 397 -7.61 35.68 3.23
CA ARG A 397 -7.27 35.48 4.64
C ARG A 397 -5.76 35.57 4.89
N ALA A 398 -4.95 34.97 4.03
CA ALA A 398 -3.50 34.85 4.23
C ALA A 398 -2.70 36.07 3.75
N LEU A 399 -3.10 36.68 2.62
CA LEU A 399 -2.39 37.81 2.01
C LEU A 399 -3.17 39.12 2.12
N GLY A 400 -4.50 39.03 2.03
CA GLY A 400 -5.42 40.17 2.05
C GLY A 400 -6.16 40.36 0.71
N PRO A 401 -7.33 41.00 0.72
CA PRO A 401 -8.24 41.04 -0.43
C PRO A 401 -7.68 41.82 -1.64
N HIS A 402 -6.79 42.79 -1.42
CA HIS A 402 -6.20 43.60 -2.49
C HIS A 402 -5.27 42.80 -3.43
N TYR A 403 -4.82 41.61 -3.03
CA TYR A 403 -4.03 40.72 -3.89
C TYR A 403 -4.88 39.95 -4.90
N LEU A 404 -6.21 39.87 -4.70
CA LEU A 404 -7.10 39.16 -5.62
C LEU A 404 -7.07 39.74 -7.04
N ASP A 405 -6.91 41.05 -7.18
CA ASP A 405 -6.84 41.70 -8.49
C ASP A 405 -5.49 41.47 -9.21
N GLN A 406 -4.47 41.02 -8.48
CA GLN A 406 -3.12 40.74 -8.99
C GLN A 406 -2.89 39.26 -9.30
N ILE A 407 -3.79 38.38 -8.86
CA ILE A 407 -3.68 36.93 -9.00
C ILE A 407 -4.82 36.39 -9.87
N GLU A 408 -4.48 35.79 -11.00
CA GLU A 408 -5.38 35.04 -11.85
C GLU A 408 -5.35 33.55 -11.49
N LEU A 409 -6.50 32.94 -11.26
CA LEU A 409 -6.60 31.52 -10.90
C LEU A 409 -7.17 30.70 -12.05
N LYS A 410 -6.57 29.52 -12.31
CA LYS A 410 -7.02 28.64 -13.38
C LYS A 410 -6.86 27.16 -13.03
N VAL A 411 -7.96 26.41 -13.12
CA VAL A 411 -7.94 24.95 -12.91
C VAL A 411 -7.25 24.25 -14.10
N THR A 412 -6.41 23.27 -13.80
CA THR A 412 -5.74 22.41 -14.80
C THR A 412 -6.17 20.96 -14.64
N GLU A 413 -5.92 20.14 -15.65
CA GLU A 413 -6.08 18.70 -15.51
C GLU A 413 -4.97 18.11 -14.63
N LYS A 414 -5.24 16.94 -14.06
CA LYS A 414 -4.24 16.11 -13.39
C LYS A 414 -3.25 15.54 -14.41
N ASP A 415 -2.12 15.04 -13.94
CA ASP A 415 -1.16 14.37 -14.83
C ASP A 415 -1.71 13.03 -15.36
N VAL A 416 -0.98 12.38 -16.27
CA VAL A 416 -1.37 11.09 -16.88
C VAL A 416 -1.48 9.93 -15.87
N ARG A 417 -0.97 10.10 -14.64
CA ARG A 417 -1.08 9.14 -13.53
C ARG A 417 -2.28 9.47 -12.62
N GLY A 418 -2.98 10.58 -12.86
CA GLY A 418 -4.02 11.11 -11.98
C GLY A 418 -3.48 11.81 -10.74
N HIS A 419 -2.23 12.27 -10.77
CA HIS A 419 -1.62 13.05 -9.69
C HIS A 419 -1.84 14.55 -9.89
N ASP A 420 -1.80 15.30 -8.78
CA ASP A 420 -2.00 16.73 -8.83
C ASP A 420 -0.87 17.46 -9.57
N ILE A 421 -1.24 18.47 -10.36
CA ILE A 421 -0.30 19.39 -10.99
C ILE A 421 -0.45 20.75 -10.33
N SER A 422 0.69 21.37 -10.05
CA SER A 422 0.81 22.70 -9.45
C SER A 422 1.71 23.57 -10.34
N SER A 423 1.25 24.76 -10.70
CA SER A 423 2.01 25.64 -11.60
C SER A 423 1.72 27.12 -11.38
N PHE A 424 2.68 27.99 -11.72
CA PHE A 424 2.49 29.43 -11.73
C PHE A 424 3.35 30.10 -12.81
N ASP A 425 2.85 31.19 -13.38
CA ASP A 425 3.55 32.01 -14.37
C ASP A 425 3.08 33.48 -14.36
N GLY A 426 3.71 34.32 -15.20
CA GLY A 426 3.26 35.69 -15.45
C GLY A 426 2.35 35.74 -16.67
N HIS A 427 1.13 36.25 -16.51
CA HIS A 427 0.14 36.35 -17.58
C HIS A 427 -0.57 37.70 -17.53
N ASN A 428 -0.56 38.44 -18.66
CA ASN A 428 -1.21 39.74 -18.79
C ASN A 428 -0.87 40.75 -17.66
N GLY A 429 0.39 40.76 -17.21
CA GLY A 429 0.85 41.64 -16.13
C GLY A 429 0.42 41.21 -14.72
N ARG A 430 -0.16 40.01 -14.56
CA ARG A 430 -0.58 39.43 -13.28
C ARG A 430 0.12 38.11 -13.02
N LEU A 431 0.18 37.71 -11.75
CA LEU A 431 0.56 36.35 -11.37
C LEU A 431 -0.60 35.43 -11.75
N ARG A 432 -0.34 34.37 -12.50
CA ARG A 432 -1.33 33.32 -12.73
C ARG A 432 -0.94 32.06 -11.96
N VAL A 433 -1.81 31.64 -11.06
CA VAL A 433 -1.67 30.42 -10.25
C VAL A 433 -2.62 29.34 -10.78
N MET A 434 -2.08 28.16 -10.99
CA MET A 434 -2.75 27.06 -11.68
C MET A 434 -2.58 25.75 -10.91
N GLY A 435 -3.62 24.95 -10.90
CA GLY A 435 -3.54 23.61 -10.32
C GLY A 435 -4.78 22.76 -10.53
N SER A 436 -4.64 21.46 -10.33
CA SER A 436 -5.71 20.47 -10.52
C SER A 436 -6.67 20.31 -9.35
N SER A 437 -6.32 20.86 -8.19
CA SER A 437 -7.12 20.88 -6.97
C SER A 437 -6.81 22.17 -6.19
N ALA A 438 -7.63 22.51 -5.19
CA ALA A 438 -7.35 23.68 -4.35
C ALA A 438 -6.01 23.50 -3.61
N THR A 439 -5.73 22.32 -3.06
CA THR A 439 -4.44 22.04 -2.41
C THR A 439 -3.24 22.16 -3.37
N ALA A 440 -3.40 21.81 -4.65
CA ALA A 440 -2.35 21.99 -5.66
C ALA A 440 -2.13 23.47 -6.02
N MET A 441 -3.20 24.27 -6.07
CA MET A 441 -3.11 25.73 -6.22
C MET A 441 -2.52 26.40 -4.99
N GLY A 442 -2.87 25.95 -3.79
CA GLY A 442 -2.29 26.41 -2.53
C GLY A 442 -0.79 26.16 -2.50
N PHE A 443 -0.35 24.97 -2.90
CA PHE A 443 1.07 24.66 -3.07
C PHE A 443 1.75 25.54 -4.13
N ALA A 444 1.10 25.84 -5.27
CA ALA A 444 1.65 26.74 -6.28
C ALA A 444 1.84 28.14 -5.73
N LEU A 445 0.85 28.65 -4.99
CA LEU A 445 0.91 29.95 -4.34
C LEU A 445 2.05 29.98 -3.31
N HIS A 446 2.14 28.98 -2.44
CA HIS A 446 3.21 28.92 -1.44
C HIS A 446 4.59 28.81 -2.11
N LYS A 447 4.71 28.01 -3.17
CA LYS A 447 5.96 27.90 -3.92
C LYS A 447 6.36 29.20 -4.60
N TYR A 448 5.41 29.96 -5.14
CA TYR A 448 5.65 31.31 -5.65
C TYR A 448 6.15 32.24 -4.53
N LEU A 449 5.52 32.20 -3.36
CA LEU A 449 5.95 32.99 -2.20
C LEU A 449 7.40 32.63 -1.80
N LYS A 450 7.75 31.35 -1.79
CA LYS A 450 9.11 30.86 -1.47
C LYS A 450 10.14 31.25 -2.55
N ASP A 451 9.85 30.94 -3.80
CA ASP A 451 10.83 31.02 -4.89
C ASP A 451 11.01 32.44 -5.44
N VAL A 452 9.96 33.26 -5.43
CA VAL A 452 9.95 34.59 -6.08
C VAL A 452 9.86 35.73 -5.07
N VAL A 453 9.03 35.60 -4.04
CA VAL A 453 8.84 36.66 -3.02
C VAL A 453 9.84 36.52 -1.87
N HIS A 454 10.35 35.31 -1.64
CA HIS A 454 11.23 34.96 -0.52
C HIS A 454 10.55 35.10 0.86
N THR A 455 9.32 34.61 0.95
CA THR A 455 8.57 34.46 2.22
C THR A 455 7.91 33.08 2.28
N GLN A 456 7.65 32.55 3.48
CA GLN A 456 7.03 31.24 3.65
C GLN A 456 6.04 31.21 4.81
N ALA A 457 5.04 30.32 4.71
CA ALA A 457 4.07 30.07 5.76
C ALA A 457 4.54 28.94 6.68
N ASP A 458 4.33 29.11 7.99
CA ASP A 458 4.68 28.12 9.01
C ASP A 458 3.58 27.93 10.06
N TRP A 459 3.79 27.04 11.03
CA TRP A 459 2.77 26.71 12.03
C TRP A 459 2.42 27.86 12.96
N ASP A 460 3.38 28.70 13.33
CA ASP A 460 3.15 29.89 14.18
C ASP A 460 2.36 30.98 13.44
N ASN A 461 2.19 30.82 12.12
CA ASN A 461 1.57 31.81 11.26
C ASN A 461 2.29 33.17 11.40
N HIS A 462 3.63 33.13 11.39
CA HIS A 462 4.45 34.33 11.29
C HIS A 462 4.03 35.15 10.06
N ALA A 463 4.10 36.48 10.17
CA ALA A 463 3.60 37.37 9.13
C ALA A 463 4.38 37.18 7.81
N LEU A 464 3.66 37.02 6.71
CA LEU A 464 4.26 36.96 5.39
C LEU A 464 4.69 38.36 4.95
N VAL A 465 5.95 38.51 4.51
CA VAL A 465 6.46 39.78 3.97
C VAL A 465 6.22 39.79 2.46
N VAL A 466 5.10 40.38 2.05
CA VAL A 466 4.66 40.41 0.64
C VAL A 466 4.65 41.86 0.12
N PRO A 467 5.29 42.16 -1.02
CA PRO A 467 5.27 43.49 -1.60
C PRO A 467 3.87 43.85 -2.11
N HIS A 468 3.47 45.12 -1.96
CA HIS A 468 2.16 45.61 -2.40
C HIS A 468 1.85 45.28 -3.87
N THR A 469 2.87 45.28 -4.73
CA THR A 469 2.77 44.79 -6.11
C THR A 469 3.57 43.52 -6.27
N LEU A 470 2.90 42.44 -6.70
CA LEU A 470 3.49 41.11 -6.82
C LEU A 470 4.54 41.07 -7.94
N PRO A 471 5.79 40.64 -7.67
CA PRO A 471 6.77 40.40 -8.71
C PRO A 471 6.33 39.24 -9.61
N LEU A 472 6.46 39.40 -10.92
CA LEU A 472 6.14 38.33 -11.86
C LEU A 472 7.31 37.32 -11.94
N PRO A 473 7.03 36.01 -12.00
CA PRO A 473 8.08 35.02 -12.17
C PRO A 473 8.79 35.20 -13.51
N THR A 474 10.10 35.02 -13.54
CA THR A 474 10.93 35.16 -14.76
C THR A 474 10.70 34.04 -15.77
N ALA A 475 10.22 32.88 -15.31
CA ALA A 475 9.90 31.72 -16.13
C ALA A 475 8.70 30.98 -15.53
N PRO A 476 7.88 30.30 -16.36
CA PRO A 476 6.79 29.46 -15.86
C PRO A 476 7.35 28.27 -15.06
N VAL A 477 6.73 27.99 -13.91
CA VAL A 477 7.04 26.83 -13.06
C VAL A 477 5.87 25.87 -13.10
N SER A 478 6.13 24.59 -13.35
CA SER A 478 5.11 23.53 -13.34
C SER A 478 5.68 22.25 -12.75
N ILE A 479 4.98 21.69 -11.76
CA ILE A 479 5.42 20.54 -10.97
C ILE A 479 4.25 19.57 -10.81
N ALA A 480 4.48 18.33 -11.19
CA ALA A 480 3.55 17.23 -10.92
C ALA A 480 3.91 16.56 -9.59
N LYS A 481 2.91 16.31 -8.75
CA LYS A 481 3.07 15.59 -7.50
C LYS A 481 3.56 14.18 -7.76
N ASN A 482 4.55 13.71 -6.99
CA ASN A 482 5.15 12.40 -7.23
C ASN A 482 4.37 11.27 -6.54
N THR A 483 3.68 11.59 -5.45
CA THR A 483 2.76 10.70 -4.74
C THR A 483 1.32 11.19 -4.90
N LYS A 484 0.34 10.30 -4.70
CA LYS A 484 -1.08 10.72 -4.74
C LYS A 484 -1.46 11.48 -3.48
N PHE A 485 -1.06 10.97 -2.32
CA PHE A 485 -1.46 11.52 -1.03
C PHE A 485 -0.32 12.25 -0.33
N THR A 486 -0.67 13.37 0.29
CA THR A 486 0.10 13.96 1.38
C THR A 486 -0.74 13.84 2.65
N TYR A 487 -0.36 12.89 3.50
CA TYR A 487 -1.05 12.60 4.76
C TYR A 487 -0.58 13.51 5.89
N TYR A 488 -1.46 13.86 6.81
CA TYR A 488 -1.10 14.75 7.92
C TYR A 488 -1.82 14.40 9.23
N LEU A 489 -1.05 14.46 10.31
CA LEU A 489 -1.36 14.22 11.73
C LEU A 489 -1.30 12.76 12.17
N ASN A 490 -0.75 12.55 13.37
CA ASN A 490 -0.93 11.33 14.14
C ASN A 490 -2.25 11.38 14.91
N VAL A 491 -2.79 10.23 15.30
CA VAL A 491 -3.92 10.17 16.24
C VAL A 491 -3.59 10.85 17.56
N VAL A 492 -2.33 10.75 18.04
CA VAL A 492 -1.90 11.39 19.29
C VAL A 492 -1.64 12.89 19.18
N THR A 493 -1.46 13.44 17.97
CA THR A 493 -1.36 14.90 17.78
C THR A 493 -2.61 15.61 18.28
N THR A 494 -3.76 14.95 18.18
CA THR A 494 -5.03 15.47 18.71
C THR A 494 -4.97 15.75 20.21
N SER A 495 -4.16 14.99 20.95
CA SER A 495 -3.97 15.12 22.39
C SER A 495 -2.80 16.04 22.74
N TYR A 496 -1.66 15.97 22.06
CA TYR A 496 -0.49 16.78 22.47
C TYR A 496 -0.47 18.19 21.90
N SER A 497 -1.31 18.50 20.90
CA SER A 497 -1.31 19.82 20.27
C SER A 497 -2.69 20.43 20.07
N LEU A 498 -3.73 19.65 19.76
CA LEU A 498 -4.95 20.20 19.16
C LEU A 498 -6.17 20.31 20.10
N TRP A 499 -6.24 19.56 21.20
CA TRP A 499 -7.46 19.46 22.03
C TRP A 499 -7.88 20.79 22.69
N THR A 500 -6.95 21.73 22.83
CA THR A 500 -7.22 23.08 23.37
C THR A 500 -7.62 24.09 22.30
N TRP A 501 -7.51 23.74 21.01
CA TRP A 501 -7.68 24.69 19.90
C TRP A 501 -9.12 25.09 19.65
N ASP A 502 -9.30 26.36 19.32
CA ASP A 502 -10.57 26.91 18.83
C ASP A 502 -10.62 26.97 17.29
N TRP A 503 -11.69 27.54 16.76
CA TRP A 503 -11.84 27.69 15.32
C TRP A 503 -10.77 28.59 14.68
N PRO A 504 -10.50 29.82 15.16
CA PRO A 504 -9.42 30.65 14.61
C PRO A 504 -8.07 29.93 14.45
N GLN A 505 -7.68 29.09 15.41
CA GLN A 505 -6.46 28.28 15.31
C GLN A 505 -6.57 27.23 14.21
N TRP A 506 -7.67 26.46 14.19
CA TRP A 506 -7.94 25.47 13.14
C TRP A 506 -8.03 26.08 11.74
N GLU A 507 -8.63 27.27 11.61
CA GLU A 507 -8.80 27.97 10.34
C GLU A 507 -7.45 28.29 9.69
N LYS A 508 -6.55 28.90 10.47
CA LYS A 508 -5.18 29.19 10.04
C LYS A 508 -4.40 27.91 9.75
N HIS A 509 -4.59 26.87 10.55
CA HIS A 509 -3.89 25.61 10.35
C HIS A 509 -4.32 24.89 9.07
N ILE A 510 -5.62 24.90 8.74
CA ILE A 510 -6.10 24.30 7.48
C ILE A 510 -5.66 25.14 6.28
N ASP A 511 -5.61 26.47 6.42
CA ASP A 511 -5.02 27.34 5.39
C ASP A 511 -3.53 27.02 5.16
N TRP A 512 -2.75 26.82 6.22
CA TRP A 512 -1.38 26.31 6.14
C TRP A 512 -1.33 24.93 5.46
N MET A 513 -2.23 24.00 5.82
CA MET A 513 -2.29 22.68 5.18
C MET A 513 -2.52 22.77 3.66
N ALA A 514 -3.41 23.66 3.22
CA ALA A 514 -3.66 23.90 1.81
C ALA A 514 -2.42 24.48 1.09
N LEU A 515 -1.71 25.42 1.71
CA LEU A 515 -0.44 25.97 1.21
C LEU A 515 0.68 24.92 1.11
N GLN A 516 0.63 23.86 1.92
CA GLN A 516 1.58 22.75 1.86
C GLN A 516 1.17 21.62 0.89
N GLY A 517 0.00 21.71 0.26
CA GLY A 517 -0.50 20.66 -0.63
C GLY A 517 -0.93 19.37 0.08
N ILE A 518 -1.30 19.47 1.37
CA ILE A 518 -1.86 18.37 2.16
C ILE A 518 -3.28 18.07 1.68
N ASN A 519 -3.55 16.80 1.34
CA ASN A 519 -4.84 16.39 0.79
C ASN A 519 -5.49 15.18 1.50
N LEU A 520 -4.82 14.56 2.48
CA LEU A 520 -5.37 13.46 3.29
C LEU A 520 -5.12 13.69 4.79
N PRO A 521 -5.77 14.69 5.43
CA PRO A 521 -5.58 14.94 6.86
C PRO A 521 -6.44 14.04 7.75
N LEU A 522 -5.99 13.80 8.98
CA LEU A 522 -6.82 13.19 10.03
C LEU A 522 -7.89 14.17 10.55
N ALA A 523 -9.12 13.71 10.78
CA ALA A 523 -10.21 14.55 11.28
C ALA A 523 -10.94 13.89 12.46
N PHE A 524 -10.33 13.98 13.65
CA PHE A 524 -10.71 13.23 14.85
C PHE A 524 -11.37 14.07 15.96
N THR A 525 -11.46 15.40 15.78
CA THR A 525 -12.03 16.32 16.75
C THR A 525 -13.49 15.94 17.04
N GLY A 526 -13.89 15.90 18.31
CA GLY A 526 -15.29 15.69 18.71
C GLY A 526 -15.88 14.30 18.47
N GLN A 527 -15.08 13.28 18.12
CA GLN A 527 -15.61 11.94 17.83
C GLN A 527 -16.30 11.25 19.01
N GLU A 528 -16.03 11.69 20.25
CA GLU A 528 -16.71 11.20 21.46
C GLU A 528 -18.23 11.40 21.35
N LYS A 529 -18.69 12.41 20.60
CA LYS A 529 -20.12 12.61 20.31
C LYS A 529 -20.71 11.47 19.49
N ILE A 530 -19.97 10.96 18.51
CA ILE A 530 -20.38 9.82 17.68
C ILE A 530 -20.51 8.58 18.56
N TRP A 531 -19.52 8.34 19.42
CA TRP A 531 -19.55 7.23 20.37
C TRP A 531 -20.75 7.30 21.32
N LEU A 532 -21.00 8.48 21.90
CA LEU A 532 -22.12 8.73 22.80
C LEU A 532 -23.46 8.41 22.12
N GLU A 533 -23.71 8.94 20.92
CA GLU A 533 -24.96 8.71 20.19
C GLU A 533 -25.07 7.29 19.62
N THR A 534 -23.94 6.63 19.34
CA THR A 534 -23.90 5.23 18.92
C THR A 534 -24.35 4.32 20.06
N PHE A 535 -23.70 4.40 21.22
CA PHE A 535 -23.99 3.52 22.34
C PHE A 535 -25.32 3.82 23.05
N LYS A 536 -25.84 5.03 22.89
CA LYS A 536 -27.23 5.34 23.26
C LYS A 536 -28.25 4.45 22.53
N ARG A 537 -27.97 4.02 21.29
CA ARG A 537 -28.82 3.06 20.55
C ARG A 537 -28.76 1.64 21.12
N TYR A 538 -27.76 1.36 21.96
CA TYR A 538 -27.56 0.11 22.68
C TYR A 538 -27.89 0.25 24.18
N ASN A 539 -28.66 1.29 24.55
CA ASN A 539 -29.12 1.57 25.91
C ASN A 539 -28.02 1.82 26.95
N VAL A 540 -26.78 2.13 26.53
CA VAL A 540 -25.73 2.56 27.46
C VAL A 540 -26.04 3.97 27.96
N SER A 541 -25.98 4.18 29.27
CA SER A 541 -26.22 5.48 29.88
C SER A 541 -25.13 6.50 29.55
N THR A 542 -25.48 7.79 29.62
CA THR A 542 -24.49 8.88 29.50
C THR A 542 -23.41 8.78 30.58
N GLY A 543 -23.76 8.34 31.81
CA GLY A 543 -22.80 8.14 32.89
C GLY A 543 -21.79 7.03 32.59
N GLY A 544 -22.25 5.89 32.05
CA GLY A 544 -21.35 4.82 31.62
C GLY A 544 -20.42 5.25 30.50
N MET A 545 -20.90 6.07 29.56
CA MET A 545 -20.05 6.66 28.52
C MET A 545 -19.03 7.65 29.06
N GLN A 546 -19.38 8.47 30.06
CA GLN A 546 -18.45 9.41 30.68
C GLN A 546 -17.25 8.71 31.36
N HIS A 547 -17.46 7.51 31.92
CA HIS A 547 -16.39 6.68 32.47
C HIS A 547 -15.67 5.81 31.43
N PHE A 548 -16.22 5.67 30.23
CA PHE A 548 -15.54 5.03 29.11
C PHE A 548 -14.52 5.97 28.45
N PHE A 549 -14.86 7.25 28.31
CA PHE A 549 -13.95 8.24 27.76
C PHE A 549 -12.79 8.56 28.71
N ALA A 550 -11.61 8.77 28.13
CA ALA A 550 -10.44 9.25 28.87
C ALA A 550 -10.62 10.72 29.33
N GLY A 551 -9.62 11.28 30.04
CA GLY A 551 -9.55 12.72 30.26
C GLY A 551 -9.47 13.52 28.95
N ALA A 552 -9.88 14.80 28.94
CA ALA A 552 -9.91 15.63 27.72
C ALA A 552 -8.56 15.71 26.99
N ALA A 553 -7.44 15.82 27.73
CA ALA A 553 -6.10 15.81 27.16
C ALA A 553 -5.66 14.42 26.68
N PHE A 554 -6.32 13.34 27.10
CA PHE A 554 -5.86 11.96 26.89
C PHE A 554 -6.73 11.14 25.92
N GLN A 555 -7.62 11.81 25.19
CA GLN A 555 -8.56 11.14 24.29
C GLN A 555 -7.89 10.29 23.21
N ALA A 556 -6.70 10.64 22.72
CA ALA A 556 -6.00 9.82 21.73
C ALA A 556 -5.82 8.36 22.20
N TRP A 557 -5.32 8.16 23.42
CA TRP A 557 -5.15 6.81 24.01
C TRP A 557 -6.47 6.18 24.44
N GLY A 558 -7.48 7.00 24.75
CA GLY A 558 -8.86 6.51 24.95
C GLY A 558 -9.44 5.89 23.67
N ARG A 559 -9.27 6.56 22.53
CA ARG A 559 -9.75 6.12 21.21
C ARG A 559 -9.04 4.86 20.71
N MET A 560 -7.77 4.69 21.05
CA MET A 560 -7.00 3.48 20.78
C MET A 560 -7.26 2.34 21.79
N GLY A 561 -8.06 2.60 22.82
CA GLY A 561 -8.45 1.62 23.84
C GLY A 561 -7.37 1.30 24.87
N ASN A 562 -6.32 2.13 24.97
CA ASN A 562 -5.25 1.93 25.95
C ASN A 562 -5.70 2.33 27.36
N ILE A 563 -6.49 3.40 27.45
CA ILE A 563 -6.97 3.96 28.72
C ILE A 563 -8.47 4.28 28.68
N ARG A 564 -9.07 4.45 29.85
CA ARG A 564 -10.45 4.90 30.06
C ARG A 564 -10.56 5.72 31.35
N ASP A 565 -11.68 6.41 31.50
CA ASP A 565 -11.99 7.26 32.65
C ASP A 565 -10.99 8.44 32.81
N SER A 566 -11.30 9.37 33.71
CA SER A 566 -10.41 10.47 34.06
C SER A 566 -9.85 10.28 35.45
N TRP A 567 -8.58 10.64 35.64
CA TRP A 567 -7.95 10.74 36.95
C TRP A 567 -8.00 12.18 37.48
N GLY A 568 -7.65 12.33 38.75
CA GLY A 568 -7.69 13.60 39.46
C GLY A 568 -9.01 13.85 40.21
N PRO A 569 -9.12 14.99 40.91
CA PRO A 569 -10.23 15.25 41.83
C PRO A 569 -11.52 15.76 41.15
N PHE A 570 -11.51 15.96 39.83
CA PHE A 570 -12.56 16.70 39.11
C PHE A 570 -13.63 15.83 38.44
N GLY A 571 -13.56 14.50 38.59
CA GLY A 571 -14.53 13.58 37.99
C GLY A 571 -14.28 13.30 36.49
N PRO A 572 -15.26 12.70 35.80
CA PRO A 572 -15.13 12.32 34.40
C PRO A 572 -15.18 13.53 33.46
N ILE A 573 -14.98 13.29 32.17
CA ILE A 573 -15.00 14.35 31.15
C ILE A 573 -16.34 15.13 31.14
N PRO A 574 -16.31 16.48 31.09
CA PRO A 574 -17.52 17.28 30.93
C PRO A 574 -18.22 17.05 29.58
N LEU A 575 -19.55 16.89 29.59
CA LEU A 575 -20.34 16.67 28.37
C LEU A 575 -20.36 17.88 27.43
N ASP A 576 -20.37 19.10 27.98
CA ASP A 576 -20.37 20.32 27.18
C ASP A 576 -19.12 20.42 26.28
N PHE A 577 -17.98 19.89 26.76
CA PHE A 577 -16.76 19.81 25.96
C PHE A 577 -16.91 18.86 24.77
N ILE A 578 -17.55 17.70 24.96
CA ILE A 578 -17.82 16.76 23.86
C ILE A 578 -18.69 17.43 22.79
N GLU A 579 -19.71 18.17 23.21
CA GLU A 579 -20.61 18.89 22.30
C GLU A 579 -19.90 20.03 21.57
N ASP A 580 -19.06 20.81 22.26
CA ASP A 580 -18.29 21.90 21.66
C ASP A 580 -17.24 21.40 20.66
N GLN A 581 -16.53 20.31 20.98
CA GLN A 581 -15.59 19.66 20.07
C GLN A 581 -16.30 19.11 18.82
N TYR A 582 -17.51 18.57 18.96
CA TYR A 582 -18.33 18.15 17.83
C TYR A 582 -18.71 19.33 16.92
N ARG A 583 -19.15 20.47 17.47
CA ARG A 583 -19.44 21.66 16.68
C ARG A 583 -18.21 22.20 15.96
N LEU A 584 -17.05 22.17 16.62
CA LEU A 584 -15.78 22.54 16.02
C LEU A 584 -15.44 21.63 14.83
N GLN A 585 -15.64 20.33 14.98
CA GLN A 585 -15.41 19.35 13.91
C GLN A 585 -16.26 19.60 12.67
N LEU A 586 -17.52 20.02 12.81
CA LEU A 586 -18.35 20.37 11.66
C LEU A 586 -17.71 21.48 10.82
N ARG A 587 -17.16 22.52 11.47
CA ARG A 587 -16.46 23.61 10.80
C ARG A 587 -15.15 23.16 10.15
N ILE A 588 -14.41 22.29 10.82
CA ILE A 588 -13.17 21.69 10.29
C ILE A 588 -13.48 20.92 9.01
N LEU A 589 -14.49 20.05 9.04
CA LEU A 589 -14.90 19.26 7.87
C LEU A 589 -15.40 20.16 6.74
N ASP A 590 -16.16 21.22 7.02
CA ASP A 590 -16.60 22.17 6.01
C ASP A 590 -15.42 22.83 5.29
N ARG A 591 -14.39 23.29 6.02
CA ARG A 591 -13.20 23.89 5.41
C ARG A 591 -12.31 22.86 4.70
N MET A 592 -12.19 21.65 5.21
CA MET A 592 -11.47 20.57 4.51
C MET A 592 -12.14 20.22 3.18
N LYS A 593 -13.48 20.14 3.14
CA LYS A 593 -14.27 19.93 1.92
C LYS A 593 -14.12 21.09 0.94
N GLU A 594 -14.11 22.34 1.42
CA GLU A 594 -13.88 23.54 0.61
C GLU A 594 -12.56 23.41 -0.19
N PHE A 595 -11.49 22.92 0.43
CA PHE A 595 -10.21 22.69 -0.23
C PHE A 595 -10.10 21.36 -1.00
N GLY A 596 -11.17 20.55 -1.04
CA GLY A 596 -11.14 19.23 -1.67
C GLY A 596 -10.23 18.22 -0.95
N MET A 597 -9.92 18.47 0.33
CA MET A 597 -9.19 17.51 1.16
C MET A 597 -10.06 16.30 1.47
N LEU A 598 -9.40 15.17 1.69
CA LEU A 598 -10.04 13.90 2.03
C LEU A 598 -9.79 13.56 3.50
N PRO A 599 -10.64 14.00 4.43
CA PRO A 599 -10.44 13.77 5.85
C PRO A 599 -10.56 12.27 6.20
N ALA A 600 -9.56 11.72 6.88
CA ALA A 600 -9.65 10.39 7.47
C ALA A 600 -10.53 10.45 8.74
N LEU A 601 -11.72 9.87 8.66
CA LEU A 601 -12.74 9.87 9.73
C LEU A 601 -12.53 8.70 10.69
N PRO A 602 -12.95 8.76 11.95
CA PRO A 602 -12.82 7.63 12.88
C PRO A 602 -13.75 6.47 12.50
N ALA A 603 -13.42 5.26 12.95
CA ALA A 603 -14.28 4.08 12.86
C ALA A 603 -14.15 3.18 14.09
N PHE A 604 -15.08 2.24 14.22
CA PHE A 604 -15.14 1.29 15.33
C PHE A 604 -13.99 0.26 15.27
N ALA A 605 -13.19 0.18 16.34
CA ALA A 605 -12.07 -0.76 16.46
C ALA A 605 -12.36 -1.98 17.34
N GLY A 606 -13.52 -2.04 18.01
CA GLY A 606 -13.90 -3.14 18.91
C GLY A 606 -14.01 -2.77 20.39
N HIS A 607 -13.51 -1.60 20.80
CA HIS A 607 -13.53 -1.18 22.21
C HIS A 607 -14.93 -0.72 22.64
N VAL A 608 -15.38 -1.16 23.82
CA VAL A 608 -16.74 -0.96 24.32
C VAL A 608 -16.77 -0.53 25.80
N PRO A 609 -17.81 0.23 26.23
CA PRO A 609 -17.99 0.61 27.63
C PRO A 609 -18.34 -0.59 28.51
N ALA A 610 -17.98 -0.54 29.79
CA ALA A 610 -18.26 -1.61 30.75
C ALA A 610 -19.77 -1.89 30.90
N GLU A 611 -20.60 -0.85 30.89
CA GLU A 611 -22.06 -0.97 30.97
C GLU A 611 -22.66 -1.77 29.79
N LEU A 612 -22.03 -1.76 28.61
CA LEU A 612 -22.48 -2.61 27.50
C LEU A 612 -22.37 -4.10 27.84
N VAL A 613 -21.33 -4.49 28.58
CA VAL A 613 -21.11 -5.88 28.99
C VAL A 613 -22.20 -6.36 29.95
N GLU A 614 -22.68 -5.45 30.81
CA GLU A 614 -23.80 -5.72 31.71
C GLU A 614 -25.13 -5.87 30.95
N LEU A 615 -25.36 -5.04 29.93
CA LEU A 615 -26.56 -5.05 29.10
C LEU A 615 -26.60 -6.24 28.12
N TYR A 616 -25.43 -6.72 27.68
CA TYR A 616 -25.29 -7.82 26.70
C TYR A 616 -24.42 -8.94 27.28
N PRO A 617 -24.89 -9.68 28.31
CA PRO A 617 -24.08 -10.67 29.04
C PRO A 617 -23.69 -11.91 28.23
N HIS A 618 -24.29 -12.10 27.04
CA HIS A 618 -23.97 -13.19 26.12
C HIS A 618 -22.98 -12.79 25.03
N ALA A 619 -22.62 -11.50 24.93
CA ALA A 619 -21.62 -11.04 23.98
C ALA A 619 -20.23 -11.56 24.40
N ASN A 620 -19.46 -12.03 23.44
CA ASN A 620 -18.09 -12.46 23.65
C ASN A 620 -17.20 -11.21 23.77
N VAL A 621 -16.92 -10.82 25.00
CA VAL A 621 -16.11 -9.63 25.33
C VAL A 621 -14.89 -10.06 26.15
N ARG A 622 -13.75 -9.41 25.90
CA ARG A 622 -12.52 -9.59 26.67
C ARG A 622 -11.96 -8.25 27.09
N GLN A 623 -11.14 -8.21 28.13
CA GLN A 623 -10.40 -7.01 28.50
C GLN A 623 -9.06 -6.97 27.76
N SER A 624 -8.64 -5.76 27.36
CA SER A 624 -7.29 -5.52 26.84
C SER A 624 -6.24 -5.75 27.93
N SER A 625 -4.97 -5.89 27.53
CA SER A 625 -3.85 -5.89 28.48
C SER A 625 -3.76 -4.57 29.24
N GLN A 626 -3.24 -4.63 30.47
CA GLN A 626 -2.83 -3.44 31.21
C GLN A 626 -1.76 -2.69 30.41
N TRP A 627 -1.92 -1.37 30.26
CA TRP A 627 -1.05 -0.55 29.42
C TRP A 627 -0.20 0.43 30.26
N ALA A 628 1.09 0.54 29.93
CA ALA A 628 2.07 1.48 30.50
C ALA A 628 2.06 1.61 32.05
N GLY A 629 1.84 0.50 32.76
CA GLY A 629 1.80 0.47 34.23
C GLY A 629 0.60 1.20 34.87
N PHE A 630 -0.41 1.58 34.07
CA PHE A 630 -1.62 2.21 34.60
C PHE A 630 -2.45 1.24 35.44
N PRO A 631 -3.07 1.67 36.55
CA PRO A 631 -3.99 0.83 37.32
C PRO A 631 -5.16 0.32 36.45
N GLU A 632 -5.60 -0.92 36.66
CA GLU A 632 -6.68 -1.58 35.88
C GLU A 632 -7.97 -0.75 35.76
N LYS A 633 -8.26 0.11 36.76
CA LYS A 633 -9.39 1.04 36.71
C LYS A 633 -9.34 1.92 35.44
N PHE A 634 -8.16 2.40 35.08
CA PHE A 634 -7.94 3.36 33.98
C PHE A 634 -7.48 2.70 32.69
N THR A 635 -7.37 1.37 32.63
CA THR A 635 -6.98 0.60 31.44
C THR A 635 -7.87 -0.65 31.34
N CYS A 636 -7.38 -1.76 30.78
CA CYS A 636 -8.12 -3.02 30.64
C CYS A 636 -9.49 -2.77 30.02
N VAL A 637 -9.51 -2.03 28.92
CA VAL A 637 -10.73 -1.62 28.21
C VAL A 637 -11.39 -2.87 27.64
N HIS A 638 -12.71 -2.95 27.75
CA HIS A 638 -13.45 -4.08 27.20
C HIS A 638 -13.42 -4.01 25.67
N MET A 639 -13.19 -5.14 25.03
CA MET A 639 -13.06 -5.34 23.60
C MET A 639 -14.01 -6.46 23.17
N LEU A 640 -14.91 -6.16 22.24
CA LEU A 640 -15.72 -7.17 21.59
C LEU A 640 -14.84 -8.09 20.76
N ASP A 641 -15.10 -9.38 20.85
CA ASP A 641 -14.49 -10.35 19.96
C ASP A 641 -14.94 -10.08 18.52
N PRO A 642 -14.03 -10.04 17.55
CA PRO A 642 -14.36 -9.76 16.15
C PRO A 642 -15.27 -10.81 15.51
N THR A 643 -15.37 -12.00 16.10
CA THR A 643 -16.31 -13.05 15.65
C THR A 643 -17.72 -12.88 16.21
N ASP A 644 -17.92 -11.97 17.16
CA ASP A 644 -19.24 -11.67 17.72
C ASP A 644 -20.05 -10.79 16.74
N GLN A 645 -21.33 -11.14 16.54
CA GLN A 645 -22.23 -10.40 15.65
C GLN A 645 -22.42 -8.94 16.09
N LEU A 646 -22.32 -8.67 17.40
CA LEU A 646 -22.45 -7.32 17.95
C LEU A 646 -21.34 -6.39 17.47
N PHE A 647 -20.15 -6.92 17.14
CA PHE A 647 -19.05 -6.13 16.56
C PHE A 647 -19.47 -5.49 15.24
N LEU A 648 -20.02 -6.30 14.32
CA LEU A 648 -20.48 -5.85 13.00
C LEU A 648 -21.60 -4.82 13.13
N ASP A 649 -22.56 -5.07 14.03
CA ASP A 649 -23.73 -4.22 14.19
C ASP A 649 -23.38 -2.86 14.80
N ILE A 650 -22.49 -2.83 15.81
CA ILE A 650 -22.01 -1.58 16.40
C ILE A 650 -21.17 -0.81 15.39
N GLY A 651 -20.23 -1.45 14.69
CA GLY A 651 -19.39 -0.76 13.71
C GLY A 651 -20.20 -0.15 12.57
N ARG A 652 -21.23 -0.87 12.08
CA ARG A 652 -22.19 -0.33 11.11
C ARG A 652 -22.94 0.88 11.67
N THR A 653 -23.45 0.76 12.89
CA THR A 653 -24.21 1.82 13.56
C THR A 653 -23.36 3.06 13.79
N PHE A 654 -22.08 2.89 14.16
CA PHE A 654 -21.12 3.96 14.37
C PHE A 654 -20.96 4.84 13.12
N ILE A 655 -20.73 4.21 11.95
CA ILE A 655 -20.59 4.93 10.68
C ILE A 655 -21.91 5.60 10.26
N GLN A 656 -23.06 4.95 10.51
CA GLN A 656 -24.38 5.55 10.23
C GLN A 656 -24.64 6.79 11.10
N VAL A 657 -24.31 6.72 12.39
CA VAL A 657 -24.43 7.85 13.34
C VAL A 657 -23.47 8.96 12.94
N GLN A 658 -22.22 8.64 12.62
CA GLN A 658 -21.22 9.60 12.15
C GLN A 658 -21.73 10.34 10.91
N THR A 659 -22.17 9.60 9.89
CA THR A 659 -22.69 10.18 8.64
C THR A 659 -23.91 11.06 8.90
N GLN A 660 -24.81 10.64 9.79
CA GLN A 660 -25.98 11.42 10.19
C GLN A 660 -25.59 12.73 10.88
N LEU A 661 -24.66 12.68 11.85
CA LEU A 661 -24.20 13.86 12.59
C LEU A 661 -23.45 14.84 11.67
N TYR A 662 -22.72 14.34 10.69
CA TYR A 662 -22.01 15.17 9.70
C TYR A 662 -22.89 15.60 8.52
N GLY A 663 -24.22 15.56 8.66
CA GLY A 663 -25.14 16.08 7.63
C GLY A 663 -25.18 15.26 6.35
N GLY A 664 -24.94 13.94 6.45
CA GLY A 664 -24.88 13.02 5.31
C GLY A 664 -23.49 12.87 4.68
N TYR A 665 -22.48 13.57 5.20
CA TYR A 665 -21.13 13.52 4.66
C TYR A 665 -20.34 12.29 5.13
N THR A 666 -19.60 11.70 4.20
CA THR A 666 -18.52 10.74 4.45
C THR A 666 -17.41 10.96 3.41
N SER A 667 -16.15 10.76 3.82
CA SER A 667 -15.01 10.69 2.91
C SER A 667 -14.79 9.28 2.35
N SER A 668 -15.51 8.28 2.89
CA SER A 668 -15.24 6.85 2.69
C SER A 668 -13.84 6.40 3.12
N VAL A 669 -13.12 7.24 3.86
CA VAL A 669 -11.80 6.94 4.41
C VAL A 669 -11.88 6.92 5.92
N TYR A 670 -11.56 5.78 6.50
CA TYR A 670 -11.72 5.54 7.92
C TYR A 670 -10.42 5.13 8.58
N GLN A 671 -10.06 5.78 9.68
CA GLN A 671 -8.88 5.47 10.48
C GLN A 671 -9.33 4.84 11.80
N THR A 672 -8.74 3.69 12.14
CA THR A 672 -8.96 3.01 13.42
C THR A 672 -7.90 1.92 13.63
N ASP A 673 -7.56 1.61 14.88
CA ASP A 673 -6.57 0.59 15.23
C ASP A 673 -7.05 -0.22 16.44
N THR A 674 -7.19 -1.54 16.28
CA THR A 674 -7.67 -2.42 17.34
C THR A 674 -6.61 -2.73 18.40
N TYR A 675 -5.34 -2.86 17.99
CA TYR A 675 -4.26 -3.40 18.80
C TYR A 675 -3.05 -2.45 18.93
N ASN A 676 -3.28 -1.14 18.89
CA ASN A 676 -2.20 -0.18 19.06
C ASN A 676 -1.61 -0.27 20.48
N GLU A 677 -0.39 -0.79 20.61
CA GLU A 677 0.27 -1.09 21.89
C GLU A 677 -0.53 -2.01 22.83
N LEU A 678 -1.42 -2.81 22.26
CA LEU A 678 -2.19 -3.81 22.98
C LEU A 678 -1.89 -5.18 22.40
N VAL A 679 -1.55 -6.14 23.26
CA VAL A 679 -1.23 -7.50 22.81
C VAL A 679 -2.53 -8.23 22.47
N PRO A 680 -2.71 -8.74 21.24
CA PRO A 680 -3.85 -9.60 20.94
C PRO A 680 -3.84 -10.82 21.86
N HIS A 681 -5.00 -11.22 22.35
CA HIS A 681 -5.11 -12.28 23.35
C HIS A 681 -4.63 -13.67 22.86
N THR A 682 -4.52 -13.85 21.54
CA THR A 682 -4.04 -15.07 20.90
C THR A 682 -3.17 -14.72 19.71
N SER A 683 -2.21 -15.60 19.42
CA SER A 683 -1.34 -15.53 18.24
C SER A 683 -1.84 -16.37 17.07
N ASP A 684 -3.04 -16.96 17.19
CA ASP A 684 -3.64 -17.78 16.14
C ASP A 684 -3.87 -16.96 14.85
N LEU A 685 -3.38 -17.49 13.72
CA LEU A 685 -3.43 -16.80 12.43
C LEU A 685 -4.86 -16.66 11.88
N ALA A 686 -5.75 -17.60 12.19
CA ALA A 686 -7.15 -17.51 11.75
C ALA A 686 -7.89 -16.43 12.54
N TYR A 687 -7.64 -16.32 13.85
CA TYR A 687 -8.15 -15.23 14.68
C TYR A 687 -7.67 -13.87 14.18
N LEU A 688 -6.36 -13.66 13.99
CA LEU A 688 -5.83 -12.37 13.53
C LEU A 688 -6.44 -11.97 12.17
N ARG A 689 -6.59 -12.92 11.25
CA ARG A 689 -7.27 -12.68 9.97
C ARG A 689 -8.74 -12.32 10.14
N ALA A 690 -9.45 -12.97 11.07
CA ALA A 690 -10.84 -12.67 11.37
C ALA A 690 -10.99 -11.28 12.02
N SER A 691 -10.04 -10.86 12.87
CA SER A 691 -10.04 -9.55 13.53
C SER A 691 -10.06 -8.39 12.54
N SER A 692 -9.09 -8.34 11.64
CA SER A 692 -9.01 -7.29 10.62
C SER A 692 -10.17 -7.34 9.62
N LYS A 693 -10.65 -8.56 9.31
CA LYS A 693 -11.83 -8.76 8.47
C LYS A 693 -13.09 -8.18 9.11
N ALA A 694 -13.31 -8.37 10.40
CA ALA A 694 -14.46 -7.83 11.11
C ALA A 694 -14.47 -6.29 11.11
N VAL A 695 -13.31 -5.67 11.29
CA VAL A 695 -13.14 -4.20 11.22
C VAL A 695 -13.62 -3.67 9.86
N ILE A 696 -13.05 -4.16 8.75
CA ILE A 696 -13.44 -3.67 7.42
C ILE A 696 -14.87 -4.07 7.04
N ASP A 697 -15.34 -5.26 7.40
CA ASP A 697 -16.71 -5.70 7.11
C ASP A 697 -17.74 -4.80 7.83
N SER A 698 -17.44 -4.35 9.04
CA SER A 698 -18.31 -3.43 9.79
C SER A 698 -18.41 -2.05 9.12
N MET A 699 -17.32 -1.54 8.55
CA MET A 699 -17.31 -0.31 7.76
C MET A 699 -18.10 -0.50 6.46
N LEU A 700 -17.83 -1.58 5.72
CA LEU A 700 -18.48 -1.91 4.44
C LEU A 700 -19.99 -2.13 4.57
N ALA A 701 -20.44 -2.55 5.75
CA ALA A 701 -21.87 -2.72 6.03
C ALA A 701 -22.63 -1.38 6.09
N ALA A 702 -21.94 -0.26 6.34
CA ALA A 702 -22.52 1.09 6.31
C ALA A 702 -22.13 1.88 5.06
N ASP A 703 -20.89 1.73 4.59
CA ASP A 703 -20.34 2.41 3.41
C ASP A 703 -19.61 1.42 2.49
N ARG A 704 -20.19 1.13 1.33
CA ARG A 704 -19.63 0.18 0.34
C ARG A 704 -18.29 0.63 -0.26
N ASN A 705 -17.96 1.91 -0.13
CA ASN A 705 -16.74 2.51 -0.65
C ASN A 705 -15.65 2.65 0.43
N ALA A 706 -15.90 2.18 1.66
CA ALA A 706 -14.96 2.27 2.77
C ALA A 706 -13.55 1.79 2.40
N VAL A 707 -12.57 2.61 2.77
CA VAL A 707 -11.13 2.32 2.77
C VAL A 707 -10.62 2.53 4.18
N TRP A 708 -9.97 1.51 4.73
CA TRP A 708 -9.38 1.59 6.05
C TRP A 708 -7.94 2.13 5.97
N ILE A 709 -7.63 3.15 6.77
CA ILE A 709 -6.28 3.61 7.06
C ILE A 709 -5.86 3.05 8.42
N MET A 710 -4.72 2.34 8.46
CA MET A 710 -4.22 1.66 9.65
C MET A 710 -2.79 2.11 9.98
N GLN A 711 -2.49 2.32 11.26
CA GLN A 711 -1.14 2.60 11.72
C GLN A 711 -0.27 1.34 11.71
N GLY A 712 0.91 1.42 11.08
CA GLY A 712 1.92 0.35 11.08
C GLY A 712 2.70 0.23 12.39
N TRP A 713 2.49 1.13 13.36
CA TRP A 713 3.25 1.23 14.62
C TRP A 713 3.30 -0.08 15.41
N LEU A 714 2.16 -0.76 15.55
CA LEU A 714 2.07 -1.97 16.35
C LEU A 714 3.01 -3.08 15.86
N PHE A 715 3.32 -3.11 14.56
CA PHE A 715 4.27 -4.07 14.00
C PHE A 715 5.71 -3.77 14.40
N TYR A 716 6.06 -2.50 14.56
CA TYR A 716 7.37 -2.07 15.07
C TYR A 716 7.45 -2.24 16.59
N PHE A 717 6.52 -1.65 17.33
CA PHE A 717 6.54 -1.57 18.78
C PHE A 717 6.51 -2.96 19.44
N MET A 718 5.65 -3.86 18.95
CA MET A 718 5.53 -5.24 19.44
C MET A 718 6.13 -6.24 18.43
N LYS A 719 7.32 -5.96 17.88
CA LYS A 719 7.98 -6.81 16.87
C LYS A 719 8.17 -8.27 17.28
N ASP A 720 8.28 -8.55 18.58
CA ASP A 720 8.40 -9.91 19.12
C ASP A 720 7.09 -10.68 19.01
N PHE A 721 5.95 -10.01 19.17
CA PHE A 721 4.65 -10.59 18.90
C PHE A 721 4.39 -10.64 17.40
N TRP A 722 4.57 -9.52 16.67
CA TRP A 722 4.23 -9.35 15.26
C TRP A 722 5.33 -9.81 14.31
N THR A 723 5.44 -11.14 14.19
CA THR A 723 6.24 -11.81 13.16
C THR A 723 5.57 -11.69 11.78
N ASN A 724 6.35 -11.78 10.70
CA ASN A 724 5.85 -11.54 9.33
C ASN A 724 4.64 -12.40 8.94
N ASP A 725 4.58 -13.66 9.39
CA ASP A 725 3.44 -14.57 9.17
C ASP A 725 2.16 -14.08 9.87
N LYS A 726 2.27 -13.50 11.08
CA LYS A 726 1.15 -12.91 11.81
C LYS A 726 0.71 -11.59 11.21
N ILE A 727 1.66 -10.77 10.75
CA ILE A 727 1.35 -9.54 10.01
C ILE A 727 0.61 -9.91 8.71
N GLU A 728 1.10 -10.89 7.96
CA GLU A 728 0.46 -11.35 6.72
C GLU A 728 -0.95 -11.91 6.99
N ALA A 729 -1.12 -12.68 8.07
CA ALA A 729 -2.42 -13.20 8.46
C ALA A 729 -3.41 -12.07 8.82
N TYR A 730 -2.98 -11.11 9.63
CA TYR A 730 -3.78 -9.96 10.03
C TYR A 730 -4.13 -9.10 8.81
N LEU A 731 -3.16 -8.65 8.02
CA LEU A 731 -3.42 -7.81 6.84
C LEU A 731 -4.17 -8.56 5.72
N GLY A 732 -4.03 -9.88 5.66
CA GLY A 732 -4.72 -10.75 4.70
C GLY A 732 -6.23 -10.88 4.91
N GLY A 733 -6.77 -10.41 6.03
CA GLY A 733 -8.23 -10.35 6.27
C GLY A 733 -8.94 -9.25 5.47
N VAL A 734 -8.19 -8.30 4.93
CA VAL A 734 -8.69 -7.15 4.17
C VAL A 734 -8.26 -7.27 2.70
N ALA A 735 -9.04 -6.78 1.75
CA ALA A 735 -8.62 -6.71 0.35
C ALA A 735 -7.51 -5.67 0.13
N ASN A 736 -6.71 -5.78 -0.94
CA ASN A 736 -5.58 -4.85 -1.16
C ASN A 736 -6.02 -3.44 -1.53
N ASP A 737 -7.20 -3.28 -2.13
CA ASP A 737 -7.79 -2.00 -2.50
C ASP A 737 -8.62 -1.36 -1.38
N ARG A 738 -8.65 -1.97 -0.19
CA ARG A 738 -9.49 -1.54 0.96
C ARG A 738 -8.69 -1.19 2.21
N LEU A 739 -7.36 -1.23 2.13
CA LEU A 739 -6.46 -0.92 3.24
C LEU A 739 -5.30 -0.07 2.75
N ILE A 740 -5.03 1.03 3.47
CA ILE A 740 -3.85 1.86 3.31
C ILE A 740 -3.07 1.80 4.62
N MET A 741 -1.80 1.39 4.54
CA MET A 741 -0.91 1.35 5.70
C MET A 741 -0.20 2.70 5.86
N LEU A 742 -0.22 3.26 7.06
CA LEU A 742 0.69 4.33 7.45
C LEU A 742 1.97 3.66 8.00
N ASP A 743 3.07 3.67 7.24
CA ASP A 743 4.35 3.20 7.77
C ASP A 743 4.91 4.28 8.72
N LEU A 744 4.47 4.21 9.98
CA LEU A 744 4.37 5.37 10.85
C LEU A 744 5.72 6.04 11.16
N TRP A 745 6.81 5.26 11.17
CA TRP A 745 8.16 5.71 11.53
C TRP A 745 9.18 5.34 10.45
N THR A 746 8.86 5.66 9.19
CA THR A 746 9.64 5.17 8.04
C THR A 746 11.07 5.71 8.02
N GLU A 747 11.27 6.95 8.46
CA GLU A 747 12.56 7.63 8.43
C GLU A 747 13.60 6.99 9.36
N SER A 748 13.19 6.20 10.34
CA SER A 748 14.11 5.50 11.25
C SER A 748 13.96 3.99 11.15
N PHE A 749 12.73 3.47 11.19
CA PHE A 749 12.43 2.03 11.26
C PHE A 749 11.36 1.61 10.24
N PRO A 750 11.69 1.56 8.94
CA PRO A 750 10.73 1.26 7.87
C PRO A 750 10.21 -0.20 7.93
N VAL A 751 8.92 -0.39 8.25
CA VAL A 751 8.30 -1.73 8.32
C VAL A 751 7.95 -2.28 6.93
N TRP A 752 7.69 -1.41 5.95
CA TRP A 752 7.38 -1.78 4.56
C TRP A 752 8.47 -2.67 3.95
N SER A 753 9.73 -2.42 4.31
CA SER A 753 10.91 -3.10 3.77
C SER A 753 10.93 -4.59 4.13
N ARG A 754 10.74 -4.93 5.41
CA ARG A 754 10.74 -6.32 5.89
C ARG A 754 9.45 -7.09 5.60
N THR A 755 8.35 -6.37 5.32
CA THR A 755 7.04 -6.96 5.00
C THR A 755 6.80 -7.06 3.50
N SER A 756 7.82 -6.83 2.67
CA SER A 756 7.73 -6.86 1.20
C SER A 756 6.59 -5.97 0.68
N ASN A 757 6.58 -4.70 1.08
CA ASN A 757 5.49 -3.74 0.84
C ASN A 757 4.17 -4.20 1.45
N TYR A 758 4.17 -4.56 2.74
CA TYR A 758 2.97 -5.01 3.47
C TYR A 758 2.18 -6.08 2.69
N PHE A 759 2.88 -7.06 2.10
CA PHE A 759 2.27 -8.14 1.32
C PHE A 759 1.37 -7.63 0.16
N GLY A 760 1.75 -6.50 -0.44
CA GLY A 760 1.06 -5.88 -1.57
C GLY A 760 0.00 -4.84 -1.22
N LYS A 761 -0.14 -4.44 0.06
CA LYS A 761 -1.00 -3.31 0.45
C LYS A 761 -0.39 -1.97 0.03
N PRO A 762 -1.21 -1.00 -0.41
CA PRO A 762 -0.78 0.38 -0.53
C PRO A 762 -0.33 0.94 0.82
N TRP A 763 0.71 1.77 0.81
CA TRP A 763 1.23 2.38 2.02
C TRP A 763 1.72 3.81 1.81
N ILE A 764 1.80 4.58 2.89
CA ILE A 764 2.26 5.97 2.94
C ILE A 764 3.56 6.00 3.74
N TYR A 765 4.60 6.62 3.16
CA TYR A 765 5.84 6.93 3.88
C TYR A 765 5.54 7.98 4.91
N CYS A 766 5.60 7.67 6.20
CA CYS A 766 5.32 8.65 7.24
C CYS A 766 6.58 9.02 8.03
N LEU A 767 6.73 10.32 8.24
CA LEU A 767 7.73 10.92 9.12
C LEU A 767 7.15 11.09 10.53
N LEU A 768 7.59 10.27 11.49
CA LEU A 768 7.18 10.38 12.90
C LEU A 768 7.92 11.54 13.56
N HIS A 769 9.25 11.55 13.47
CA HIS A 769 10.15 12.57 13.99
C HIS A 769 10.09 12.76 15.52
N THR A 770 8.98 13.24 16.08
CA THR A 770 8.86 13.58 17.51
C THR A 770 7.87 12.72 18.27
N PHE A 771 8.20 12.48 19.53
CA PHE A 771 7.36 11.82 20.53
C PHE A 771 6.98 12.82 21.64
N GLY A 772 5.76 12.73 22.17
CA GLY A 772 5.23 13.61 23.22
C GLY A 772 5.09 15.10 22.86
N GLY A 773 5.46 15.49 21.64
CA GLY A 773 5.69 16.90 21.27
C GLY A 773 6.88 17.51 22.01
N ASN A 774 7.88 16.71 22.34
CA ASN A 774 9.05 17.18 23.09
C ASN A 774 9.90 18.13 22.25
N LEU A 775 10.46 19.16 22.91
CA LEU A 775 11.36 20.12 22.27
C LEU A 775 12.79 19.59 22.25
N GLY A 776 13.57 20.06 21.28
CA GLY A 776 14.94 19.63 21.03
C GLY A 776 15.27 19.71 19.55
N LEU A 777 16.41 20.31 19.21
CA LEU A 777 16.86 20.38 17.83
C LEU A 777 17.35 19.00 17.40
N HIS A 778 16.64 18.37 16.46
CA HIS A 778 17.03 17.08 15.90
C HIS A 778 16.39 16.86 14.52
N GLY A 779 16.99 15.97 13.74
CA GLY A 779 16.46 15.49 12.47
C GLY A 779 17.54 14.83 11.62
N ASN A 780 17.15 14.19 10.51
CA ASN A 780 18.08 13.62 9.54
C ASN A 780 17.73 14.14 8.13
N LEU A 781 18.09 15.40 7.86
CA LEU A 781 17.79 16.07 6.59
C LEU A 781 18.45 15.39 5.38
N PRO A 782 19.70 14.86 5.44
CA PRO A 782 20.30 14.15 4.30
C PRO A 782 19.52 12.90 3.91
N LYS A 783 19.06 12.14 4.91
CA LYS A 783 18.21 10.97 4.65
C LYS A 783 16.88 11.42 4.07
N LEU A 784 16.20 12.38 4.70
CA LEU A 784 14.90 12.87 4.24
C LEU A 784 14.93 13.48 2.82
N ALA A 785 16.04 14.10 2.43
CA ALA A 785 16.27 14.66 1.10
C ALA A 785 16.30 13.61 -0.03
N SER A 786 16.47 12.32 0.29
CA SER A 786 16.67 11.25 -0.70
C SER A 786 15.77 10.03 -0.50
N ASP A 787 15.54 9.64 0.76
CA ASP A 787 14.88 8.40 1.15
C ASP A 787 13.43 8.24 0.65
N PRO A 788 12.57 9.29 0.65
CA PRO A 788 11.23 9.16 0.08
C PRO A 788 11.23 8.82 -1.42
N ILE A 789 12.21 9.35 -2.17
CA ILE A 789 12.33 9.10 -3.62
C ILE A 789 12.82 7.69 -3.87
N THR A 790 13.83 7.23 -3.12
CA THR A 790 14.35 5.87 -3.24
C THR A 790 13.34 4.83 -2.77
N SER A 791 12.60 5.12 -1.69
CA SER A 791 11.53 4.27 -1.18
C SER A 791 10.38 4.16 -2.18
N LEU A 792 9.97 5.28 -2.81
CA LEU A 792 8.94 5.26 -3.84
C LEU A 792 9.35 4.38 -5.03
N ALA A 793 10.60 4.50 -5.50
CA ALA A 793 11.13 3.66 -6.58
C ALA A 793 11.20 2.18 -6.17
N ALA A 794 11.66 1.87 -4.95
CA ALA A 794 11.75 0.51 -4.43
C ALA A 794 10.37 -0.13 -4.15
N SER A 795 9.34 0.69 -3.92
CA SER A 795 8.00 0.22 -3.59
C SER A 795 7.24 -0.41 -4.76
N ASN A 796 7.74 -0.33 -5.99
CA ASN A 796 7.08 -0.87 -7.19
C ASN A 796 5.58 -0.49 -7.32
N GLY A 797 5.25 0.75 -6.94
CA GLY A 797 3.90 1.32 -7.01
C GLY A 797 3.00 1.02 -5.80
N GLN A 798 3.52 0.40 -4.74
CA GLN A 798 2.78 0.22 -3.47
C GLN A 798 2.85 1.47 -2.57
N MET A 799 3.92 2.27 -2.64
CA MET A 799 3.95 3.56 -1.94
C MET A 799 3.09 4.57 -2.70
N ILE A 800 2.00 5.01 -2.08
CA ILE A 800 0.98 5.88 -2.70
C ILE A 800 0.97 7.29 -2.11
N GLY A 801 1.75 7.53 -1.05
CA GLY A 801 1.74 8.78 -0.31
C GLY A 801 3.03 9.05 0.44
N LEU A 802 3.20 10.32 0.82
CA LEU A 802 4.13 10.78 1.84
C LEU A 802 3.30 11.43 2.95
N GLY A 803 3.68 11.28 4.20
CA GLY A 803 2.90 11.75 5.33
C GLY A 803 3.76 12.27 6.47
N LEU A 804 3.13 13.08 7.30
CA LEU A 804 3.67 13.54 8.57
C LEU A 804 2.82 12.98 9.71
N THR A 805 3.45 12.29 10.64
CA THR A 805 2.81 11.53 11.73
C THR A 805 3.41 11.86 13.08
N MET A 806 3.93 13.06 13.27
CA MET A 806 4.49 13.52 14.54
C MET A 806 3.49 13.48 15.68
N GLU A 807 3.95 13.12 16.87
CA GLU A 807 3.07 13.13 18.04
C GLU A 807 2.69 14.55 18.47
N GLY A 808 3.55 15.55 18.25
CA GLY A 808 3.24 16.95 18.49
C GLY A 808 3.87 17.88 17.44
N ILE A 809 3.22 19.00 17.19
CA ILE A 809 3.66 20.04 16.23
C ILE A 809 4.31 21.25 16.95
N PHE A 810 4.76 22.25 16.20
CA PHE A 810 5.50 23.45 16.68
C PHE A 810 6.93 23.18 17.17
N GLN A 811 7.72 22.49 16.35
CA GLN A 811 9.17 22.33 16.54
C GLN A 811 9.84 21.96 15.22
N ASN A 812 11.16 22.16 15.09
CA ASN A 812 11.99 21.70 13.96
C ASN A 812 11.38 21.96 12.56
N TYR A 813 10.87 23.16 12.33
CA TYR A 813 10.13 23.58 11.12
C TYR A 813 10.78 23.16 9.80
N ILE A 814 12.11 23.24 9.71
CA ILE A 814 12.90 22.87 8.53
C ILE A 814 12.68 21.41 8.10
N VAL A 815 12.48 20.50 9.06
CA VAL A 815 12.30 19.06 8.79
C VAL A 815 10.97 18.84 8.07
N TYR A 816 9.93 19.51 8.53
CA TYR A 816 8.57 19.36 8.00
C TYR A 816 8.39 20.06 6.66
N ASP A 817 9.01 21.24 6.49
CA ASP A 817 9.02 21.94 5.20
C ASP A 817 9.73 21.10 4.12
N LEU A 818 10.89 20.50 4.44
CA LEU A 818 11.55 19.57 3.53
C LEU A 818 10.67 18.36 3.21
N ALA A 819 10.12 17.70 4.23
CA ALA A 819 9.32 16.48 4.06
C ALA A 819 8.12 16.70 3.12
N LEU A 820 7.37 17.79 3.32
CA LEU A 820 6.21 18.12 2.51
C LEU A 820 6.61 18.49 1.07
N GLU A 821 7.74 19.19 0.90
CA GLU A 821 8.27 19.48 -0.43
C GLU A 821 8.69 18.21 -1.19
N MET A 822 9.21 17.19 -0.50
CA MET A 822 9.62 15.92 -1.12
C MET A 822 8.46 15.17 -1.78
N ALA A 823 7.19 15.40 -1.39
CA ALA A 823 6.02 14.84 -2.08
C ALA A 823 5.87 15.34 -3.53
N TRP A 824 6.49 16.49 -3.84
CA TRP A 824 6.46 17.16 -5.15
C TRP A 824 7.77 17.03 -5.93
N ARG A 825 8.75 16.29 -5.42
CA ARG A 825 10.05 16.08 -6.06
C ARG A 825 10.11 14.72 -6.76
N SER A 826 10.78 14.69 -7.92
CA SER A 826 11.04 13.45 -8.68
C SER A 826 12.48 12.94 -8.54
N HIS A 827 13.35 13.71 -7.90
CA HIS A 827 14.77 13.39 -7.68
C HIS A 827 15.17 13.83 -6.27
N PRO A 828 16.25 13.25 -5.70
CA PRO A 828 16.80 13.70 -4.42
C PRO A 828 17.12 15.20 -4.40
N MET A 829 16.92 15.84 -3.24
CA MET A 829 17.14 17.27 -3.03
C MET A 829 18.64 17.62 -2.89
N GLN A 830 19.06 18.72 -3.51
CA GLN A 830 20.39 19.31 -3.26
C GLN A 830 20.32 20.17 -1.99
N LEU A 831 20.75 19.58 -0.89
CA LEU A 831 20.42 20.08 0.44
C LEU A 831 21.07 21.44 0.76
N ASP A 832 22.33 21.65 0.40
CA ASP A 832 23.03 22.91 0.71
C ASP A 832 22.35 24.13 0.05
N ALA A 833 21.99 24.02 -1.23
CA ALA A 833 21.28 25.06 -1.96
C ALA A 833 19.84 25.25 -1.44
N TRP A 834 19.19 24.16 -1.06
CA TRP A 834 17.84 24.21 -0.50
C TRP A 834 17.82 24.90 0.86
N ILE A 835 18.78 24.61 1.75
CA ILE A 835 18.89 25.27 3.06
C ILE A 835 19.14 26.76 2.91
N GLN A 836 20.04 27.17 2.01
CA GLN A 836 20.25 28.60 1.75
C GLN A 836 18.95 29.30 1.31
N SER A 837 18.15 28.62 0.48
CA SER A 837 16.84 29.12 0.06
C SER A 837 15.84 29.16 1.22
N TYR A 838 15.77 28.11 2.03
CA TYR A 838 14.91 28.04 3.21
C TYR A 838 15.20 29.17 4.21
N VAL A 839 16.47 29.44 4.50
CA VAL A 839 16.87 30.51 5.43
C VAL A 839 16.46 31.87 4.88
N HIS A 840 16.70 32.13 3.59
CA HIS A 840 16.28 33.37 2.95
C HIS A 840 14.75 33.53 2.98
N GLN A 841 14.00 32.46 2.73
CA GLN A 841 12.54 32.48 2.74
C GLN A 841 11.96 32.67 4.15
N ARG A 842 12.59 32.06 5.15
CA ARG A 842 12.18 32.15 6.56
C ARG A 842 12.44 33.54 7.13
N TYR A 843 13.53 34.18 6.72
CA TYR A 843 13.97 35.46 7.28
C TYR A 843 13.74 36.67 6.37
N HIS A 844 13.27 36.44 5.15
CA HIS A 844 12.97 37.46 4.12
C HIS A 844 14.16 38.26 3.61
N VAL A 845 15.35 38.03 4.17
CA VAL A 845 16.61 38.68 3.79
C VAL A 845 17.75 37.68 3.78
N VAL A 846 18.74 37.92 2.92
CA VAL A 846 19.99 37.14 2.91
C VAL A 846 20.94 37.71 3.95
N ASN A 847 21.23 36.93 4.98
CA ASN A 847 22.22 37.28 6.00
C ASN A 847 23.31 36.19 6.08
N GLU A 848 24.57 36.58 5.90
CA GLU A 848 25.68 35.62 5.85
C GLU A 848 25.90 34.88 7.17
N HIS A 849 25.70 35.55 8.30
CA HIS A 849 25.84 34.95 9.62
C HIS A 849 24.71 33.94 9.89
N ALA A 850 23.47 34.26 9.53
CA ALA A 850 22.36 33.32 9.60
C ALA A 850 22.62 32.06 8.77
N LEU A 851 23.11 32.20 7.53
CA LEU A 851 23.48 31.07 6.68
C LEU A 851 24.57 30.19 7.29
N LYS A 852 25.61 30.80 7.88
CA LYS A 852 26.67 30.07 8.61
C LYS A 852 26.10 29.34 9.83
N GLY A 853 25.22 29.98 10.59
CA GLY A 853 24.55 29.38 11.74
C GLY A 853 23.77 28.11 11.36
N TRP A 854 22.96 28.20 10.31
CA TRP A 854 22.23 27.05 9.77
C TRP A 854 23.14 25.96 9.20
N ALA A 855 24.28 26.31 8.60
CA ALA A 855 25.27 25.33 8.16
C ALA A 855 25.85 24.53 9.34
N PHE A 856 26.11 25.18 10.48
CA PHE A 856 26.53 24.47 11.70
C PHE A 856 25.45 23.54 12.25
N LEU A 857 24.19 23.98 12.30
CA LEU A 857 23.07 23.12 12.71
C LEU A 857 22.91 21.91 11.78
N MET A 858 23.05 22.13 10.47
CA MET A 858 23.02 21.09 9.44
C MET A 858 24.18 20.08 9.58
N SER A 859 25.35 20.55 10.00
CA SER A 859 26.50 19.67 10.25
C SER A 859 26.36 18.81 11.52
N SER A 860 25.35 19.07 12.36
CA SER A 860 25.19 18.46 13.68
C SER A 860 23.77 17.93 13.93
N VAL A 861 22.92 18.69 14.60
CA VAL A 861 21.58 18.29 15.09
C VAL A 861 20.65 17.79 13.99
N TYR A 862 20.84 18.25 12.75
CA TYR A 862 20.05 17.83 11.58
C TYR A 862 20.70 16.73 10.72
N ARG A 863 21.74 16.06 11.23
CA ARG A 863 22.43 14.90 10.62
C ARG A 863 22.38 13.66 11.52
N ASP A 864 21.27 13.45 12.24
CA ASP A 864 21.09 12.31 13.16
C ASP A 864 22.02 12.33 14.40
N GLU A 865 22.62 13.49 14.71
CA GLU A 865 23.47 13.70 15.89
C GLU A 865 22.80 14.60 16.95
N GLY A 866 21.48 14.80 16.85
CA GLY A 866 20.68 15.60 17.78
C GLY A 866 20.32 14.86 19.07
N LEU A 867 20.23 15.60 20.18
CA LEU A 867 19.68 15.11 21.44
C LEU A 867 18.14 15.07 21.32
N VAL A 868 17.54 13.88 21.39
CA VAL A 868 16.06 13.69 21.38
C VAL A 868 15.46 13.93 22.78
N GLY A 869 16.20 14.58 23.69
CA GLY A 869 15.80 14.78 25.08
C GLY A 869 16.54 15.94 25.74
N SER A 870 15.98 16.45 26.83
CA SER A 870 16.51 17.61 27.57
C SER A 870 16.76 17.23 29.02
N LEU A 871 17.97 17.49 29.51
CA LEU A 871 18.30 17.25 30.92
C LEU A 871 17.48 18.17 31.82
N ALA A 872 17.19 19.38 31.36
CA ALA A 872 16.36 20.34 32.07
C ALA A 872 14.97 19.78 32.40
N THR A 873 14.42 18.92 31.53
CA THR A 873 13.06 18.38 31.67
C THR A 873 13.01 16.97 32.26
N THR A 874 14.16 16.35 32.50
CA THR A 874 14.25 15.02 33.10
C THR A 874 14.17 15.11 34.63
N ARG A 875 13.51 14.15 35.28
CA ARG A 875 13.49 14.05 36.75
C ARG A 875 14.93 13.81 37.26
N PRO A 876 15.45 14.66 38.17
CA PRO A 876 16.84 14.59 38.60
C PRO A 876 17.10 13.34 39.44
N ARG A 877 18.18 12.63 39.13
CA ARG A 877 18.70 11.46 39.84
C ARG A 877 20.17 11.28 39.49
N TRP A 878 20.87 10.40 40.21
CA TRP A 878 22.19 9.94 39.78
C TRP A 878 22.09 9.15 38.46
N HIS A 879 23.19 9.08 37.72
CA HIS A 879 23.34 8.28 36.48
C HIS A 879 22.50 8.70 35.26
N LEU A 880 22.03 9.95 35.18
CA LEU A 880 21.33 10.48 33.98
C LEU A 880 22.19 10.63 32.71
N ALA A 881 23.52 10.53 32.81
CA ALA A 881 24.46 10.71 31.69
C ALA A 881 25.31 9.46 31.44
N VAL A 882 24.68 8.29 31.26
CA VAL A 882 25.36 6.98 31.06
C VAL A 882 24.82 6.23 29.83
N ASN A 883 25.70 5.43 29.22
CA ASN A 883 25.71 4.84 27.87
C ASN A 883 24.56 3.91 27.40
N ASP A 884 23.44 3.73 28.12
CA ASP A 884 22.39 2.80 27.71
C ASP A 884 21.00 3.33 28.06
N THR A 885 20.01 3.04 27.20
CA THR A 885 18.57 3.22 27.46
C THR A 885 18.17 2.57 28.77
N ASP A 886 17.35 3.23 29.61
CA ASP A 886 16.68 2.47 30.67
C ASP A 886 15.63 1.52 30.08
N SER A 887 15.29 0.50 30.88
CA SER A 887 14.30 -0.53 30.55
C SER A 887 12.90 0.01 30.29
N ASP A 888 12.65 1.28 30.61
CA ASP A 888 11.33 1.93 30.55
C ASP A 888 11.17 2.80 29.29
N GLY A 889 12.17 2.83 28.41
CA GLY A 889 12.12 3.56 27.15
C GLY A 889 12.34 5.07 27.28
N ASN A 890 12.85 5.54 28.43
CA ASN A 890 13.22 6.95 28.57
C ASN A 890 14.54 7.22 27.87
N LEU A 891 14.57 8.35 27.16
CA LEU A 891 15.68 8.72 26.31
C LEU A 891 16.87 9.16 27.15
N MET A 892 17.87 8.27 27.26
CA MET A 892 19.14 8.54 27.91
C MET A 892 19.98 9.44 27.02
N LEU A 893 20.56 10.50 27.60
CA LEU A 893 21.27 11.55 26.88
C LEU A 893 22.42 10.95 26.02
N PRO A 894 22.41 11.11 24.68
CA PRO A 894 23.42 10.51 23.80
C PRO A 894 24.87 10.92 24.07
N LYS A 895 25.76 9.98 23.75
CA LYS A 895 27.22 9.97 23.94
C LYS A 895 28.01 11.08 23.22
N ARG A 896 27.40 11.78 22.25
CA ARG A 896 28.07 12.82 21.45
C ARG A 896 27.38 14.15 21.70
N LEU A 897 27.93 14.93 22.61
CA LEU A 897 27.66 16.36 22.63
C LEU A 897 28.19 16.94 21.33
N THR A 898 27.32 17.21 20.35
CA THR A 898 27.59 18.13 19.24
C THR A 898 27.61 19.59 19.72
N SER A 899 28.15 19.80 20.93
CA SER A 899 28.11 21.06 21.66
C SER A 899 28.83 22.18 20.91
N SER A 900 29.94 21.86 20.25
CA SER A 900 30.73 22.84 19.49
C SER A 900 29.99 23.42 18.28
N ALA A 901 29.25 22.61 17.53
CA ALA A 901 28.50 23.05 16.36
C ALA A 901 27.26 23.88 16.75
N VAL A 902 26.49 23.44 17.75
CA VAL A 902 25.36 24.22 18.27
C VAL A 902 25.83 25.54 18.90
N HIS A 903 26.94 25.53 19.62
CA HIS A 903 27.56 26.74 20.16
C HIS A 903 28.01 27.70 19.04
N SER A 904 28.61 27.18 17.97
CA SER A 904 29.01 27.96 16.80
C SER A 904 27.79 28.55 16.08
N ALA A 905 26.72 27.77 15.93
CA ALA A 905 25.45 28.25 15.39
C ALA A 905 24.86 29.38 16.25
N TRP A 906 24.86 29.21 17.58
CA TRP A 906 24.40 30.24 18.51
C TRP A 906 25.19 31.54 18.36
N ARG A 907 26.53 31.46 18.27
CA ARG A 907 27.38 32.63 18.01
C ARG A 907 27.00 33.33 16.71
N GLU A 908 26.88 32.58 15.62
CA GLU A 908 26.57 33.15 14.31
C GLU A 908 25.17 33.79 14.29
N LEU A 909 24.16 33.20 14.94
CA LEU A 909 22.83 33.83 15.05
C LEU A 909 22.85 35.11 15.90
N ILE A 910 23.68 35.20 16.94
CA ILE A 910 23.87 36.45 17.69
C ILE A 910 24.51 37.54 16.81
N LEU A 911 25.49 37.18 15.98
CA LEU A 911 26.10 38.11 15.02
C LEU A 911 25.08 38.55 13.96
N ALA A 912 24.24 37.63 13.47
CA ALA A 912 23.17 37.94 12.54
C ALA A 912 22.15 38.93 13.14
N ALA A 913 21.87 38.83 14.44
CA ALA A 913 21.01 39.78 15.14
C ALA A 913 21.66 41.17 15.26
N ALA A 914 22.98 41.24 15.44
CA ALA A 914 23.73 42.49 15.59
C ALA A 914 23.72 43.35 14.31
N ASP A 915 23.54 42.73 13.14
CA ASP A 915 23.38 43.43 11.85
C ASP A 915 22.06 44.21 11.76
N GLY A 916 21.13 44.03 12.69
CA GLY A 916 19.88 44.78 12.85
C GLY A 916 18.77 44.42 11.85
N GLN A 917 19.10 43.87 10.68
CA GLN A 917 18.11 43.52 9.64
C GLN A 917 17.12 42.42 10.06
N LEU A 918 17.52 41.56 11.00
CA LEU A 918 16.71 40.43 11.48
C LEU A 918 15.99 40.73 12.79
N ALA A 919 16.17 41.93 13.36
CA ALA A 919 15.70 42.24 14.71
C ALA A 919 14.17 42.12 14.85
N ASP A 920 13.44 42.55 13.82
CA ASP A 920 11.97 42.56 13.80
C ASP A 920 11.37 41.32 13.11
N VAL A 921 12.18 40.31 12.77
CA VAL A 921 11.72 39.10 12.10
C VAL A 921 11.33 38.04 13.13
N ASP A 922 10.03 37.81 13.33
CA ASP A 922 9.52 36.89 14.36
C ASP A 922 10.07 35.47 14.22
N ALA A 923 10.16 34.94 12.99
CA ALA A 923 10.70 33.60 12.73
C ALA A 923 12.19 33.48 13.09
N PHE A 924 12.96 34.57 12.94
CA PHE A 924 14.35 34.62 13.39
C PHE A 924 14.44 34.66 14.90
N GLN A 925 13.61 35.47 15.57
CA GLN A 925 13.58 35.51 17.03
C GLN A 925 13.16 34.15 17.63
N HIS A 926 12.23 33.44 16.99
CA HIS A 926 11.87 32.07 17.35
C HIS A 926 13.11 31.15 17.29
N ASP A 927 13.80 31.11 16.16
CA ASP A 927 14.95 30.23 15.98
C ASP A 927 16.11 30.60 16.91
N LEU A 928 16.32 31.89 17.19
CA LEU A 928 17.32 32.37 18.14
C LEU A 928 17.00 31.88 19.57
N VAL A 929 15.74 31.91 19.99
CA VAL A 929 15.30 31.37 21.29
C VAL A 929 15.50 29.85 21.33
N ASP A 930 15.12 29.11 20.28
CA ASP A 930 15.24 27.65 20.26
C ASP A 930 16.70 27.18 20.26
N VAL A 931 17.58 27.86 19.50
CA VAL A 931 19.03 27.58 19.49
C VAL A 931 19.66 27.96 20.82
N THR A 932 19.28 29.09 21.43
CA THR A 932 19.79 29.49 22.75
C THR A 932 19.37 28.47 23.82
N ARG A 933 18.10 28.06 23.84
CA ARG A 933 17.58 26.99 24.72
C ARG A 933 18.38 25.69 24.53
N GLN A 934 18.64 25.28 23.28
CA GLN A 934 19.42 24.08 23.01
C GLN A 934 20.86 24.20 23.54
N ALA A 935 21.51 25.35 23.34
CA ALA A 935 22.87 25.59 23.83
C ALA A 935 22.93 25.53 25.37
N LEU A 936 21.97 26.15 26.07
CA LEU A 936 21.89 26.08 27.53
C LEU A 936 21.66 24.65 28.04
N ASN A 937 20.81 23.87 27.36
CA ASN A 937 20.62 22.46 27.70
C ASN A 937 21.92 21.66 27.53
N ASN A 938 22.69 21.89 26.46
CA ASN A 938 23.98 21.22 26.25
C ASN A 938 24.98 21.58 27.37
N ILE A 939 25.06 22.85 27.75
CA ILE A 939 25.90 23.31 28.87
C ILE A 939 25.45 22.68 30.19
N MET A 940 24.13 22.56 30.42
CA MET A 940 23.60 21.92 31.62
C MET A 940 24.04 20.45 31.74
N VAL A 941 24.11 19.71 30.63
CA VAL A 941 24.64 18.33 30.61
C VAL A 941 26.10 18.30 31.07
N GLU A 942 26.94 19.22 30.59
CA GLU A 942 28.34 19.32 31.00
C GLU A 942 28.49 19.69 32.48
N GLN A 943 27.66 20.62 32.98
CA GLN A 943 27.64 21.00 34.39
C GLN A 943 27.19 19.84 35.29
N TYR A 944 26.20 19.05 34.86
CA TYR A 944 25.79 17.85 35.58
C TYR A 944 26.89 16.80 35.66
N VAL A 945 27.57 16.52 34.54
CA VAL A 945 28.73 15.59 34.53
C VAL A 945 29.84 16.08 35.46
N THR A 946 30.10 17.39 35.47
CA THR A 946 31.08 18.02 36.36
C THR A 946 30.68 17.87 37.83
N LEU A 947 29.42 18.15 38.17
CA LEU A 947 28.89 17.95 39.52
C LEU A 947 29.05 16.50 39.99
N VAL A 948 28.70 15.51 39.15
CA VAL A 948 28.84 14.09 39.47
C VAL A 948 30.31 13.72 39.74
N LYS A 949 31.26 14.23 38.95
CA LYS A 949 32.70 14.01 39.17
C LYS A 949 33.19 14.63 40.48
N LEU A 950 32.78 15.87 40.76
CA LEU A 950 33.15 16.59 41.99
C LEU A 950 32.58 15.90 43.24
N TYR A 951 31.31 15.49 43.19
CA TYR A 951 30.65 14.80 44.30
C TYR A 951 31.33 13.48 44.65
N ASN A 952 31.76 12.71 43.65
CA ASN A 952 32.43 11.42 43.84
C ASN A 952 33.91 11.53 44.21
N SER A 953 34.49 12.73 44.19
CA SER A 953 35.91 12.93 44.49
C SER A 953 36.14 13.05 46.00
N PRO A 954 37.08 12.29 46.60
CA PRO A 954 37.24 12.24 48.06
C PRO A 954 37.82 13.53 48.68
N ASN A 955 38.50 14.38 47.88
CA ASN A 955 39.25 15.54 48.37
C ASN A 955 38.66 16.90 47.94
N VAL A 956 37.39 16.95 47.56
CA VAL A 956 36.72 18.19 47.12
C VAL A 956 35.90 18.78 48.28
N GLU A 957 36.09 20.06 48.59
CA GLU A 957 35.31 20.75 49.62
C GLU A 957 33.81 20.80 49.27
N ALA A 958 32.93 20.73 50.27
CA ALA A 958 31.49 20.80 50.07
C ALA A 958 31.06 22.09 49.35
N ALA A 959 31.72 23.22 49.64
CA ALA A 959 31.48 24.49 48.98
C ALA A 959 31.67 24.44 47.45
N VAL A 960 32.64 23.65 46.96
CA VAL A 960 32.90 23.49 45.52
C VAL A 960 31.79 22.66 44.86
N VAL A 961 31.34 21.59 45.51
CA VAL A 961 30.20 20.78 45.04
C VAL A 961 28.93 21.61 45.00
N CYS A 962 28.67 22.40 46.04
CA CYS A 962 27.51 23.28 46.10
C CYS A 962 27.55 24.44 45.12
N SER A 963 28.74 24.97 44.82
CA SER A 963 28.89 25.95 43.74
C SER A 963 28.54 25.33 42.38
N ALA A 964 28.98 24.09 42.11
CA ALA A 964 28.62 23.39 40.87
C ALA A 964 27.12 23.10 40.78
N ALA A 965 26.49 22.71 41.90
CA ALA A 965 25.05 22.54 41.98
C ALA A 965 24.29 23.86 41.69
N ASN A 966 24.76 24.97 42.26
CA ASN A 966 24.16 26.29 42.01
C ASN A 966 24.28 26.73 40.54
N HIS A 967 25.36 26.38 39.83
CA HIS A 967 25.46 26.68 38.40
C HIS A 967 24.34 26.02 37.57
N ILE A 968 23.93 24.81 37.91
CA ILE A 968 22.80 24.12 37.26
C ILE A 968 21.49 24.87 37.52
N MET A 969 21.28 25.34 38.75
CA MET A 969 20.09 26.13 39.10
C MET A 969 20.01 27.43 38.31
N VAL A 970 21.12 28.18 38.24
CA VAL A 970 21.19 29.43 37.48
C VAL A 970 20.95 29.20 35.98
N LEU A 971 21.44 28.09 35.41
CA LEU A 971 21.16 27.73 34.02
C LEU A 971 19.67 27.50 33.74
N LEU A 972 18.94 26.90 34.69
CA LEU A 972 17.49 26.70 34.56
C LEU A 972 16.73 28.03 34.63
N GLU A 973 17.15 28.95 35.50
CA GLU A 973 16.59 30.30 35.59
C GLU A 973 16.82 31.10 34.31
N ASP A 974 18.04 31.04 33.77
CA ASP A 974 18.39 31.68 32.50
C ASP A 974 17.67 31.05 31.30
N MET A 975 17.46 29.73 31.32
CA MET A 975 16.66 29.03 30.31
C MET A 975 15.20 29.50 30.35
N ASP A 976 14.59 29.61 31.54
CA ASP A 976 13.23 30.14 31.68
C ASP A 976 13.14 31.58 31.16
N ALA A 977 14.14 32.41 31.46
CA ALA A 977 14.20 33.80 31.03
C ALA A 977 14.23 33.96 29.49
N ILE A 978 15.03 33.18 28.77
CA ILE A 978 15.04 33.24 27.30
C ILE A 978 13.74 32.72 26.69
N LEU A 979 13.17 31.64 27.26
CA LEU A 979 11.89 31.10 26.81
C LEU A 979 10.74 32.10 27.00
N ALA A 980 10.80 32.91 28.06
CA ALA A 980 9.77 33.91 28.36
C ALA A 980 9.70 35.04 27.31
N THR A 981 10.74 35.22 26.49
CA THR A 981 10.81 36.28 25.48
C THR A 981 10.03 35.99 24.20
N ASN A 982 9.60 34.75 23.97
CA ASN A 982 8.89 34.38 22.75
C ASN A 982 7.61 33.63 23.04
N SER A 983 6.59 33.99 22.28
CA SER A 983 5.21 33.59 22.48
C SER A 983 4.92 32.10 22.24
N ALA A 984 5.79 31.42 21.48
CA ALA A 984 5.72 29.99 21.21
C ALA A 984 6.16 29.11 22.40
N PHE A 985 6.84 29.70 23.40
CA PHE A 985 7.45 28.97 24.51
C PHE A 985 6.81 29.28 25.87
N LEU A 986 5.55 29.69 25.91
CA LEU A 986 4.87 30.10 27.15
C LEU A 986 3.85 29.07 27.65
N LEU A 987 4.04 28.55 28.87
CA LEU A 987 3.05 27.66 29.51
C LEU A 987 1.69 28.34 29.71
N GLY A 988 1.69 29.66 29.97
CA GLY A 988 0.45 30.39 30.25
C GLY A 988 -0.54 30.40 29.09
N ARG A 989 -0.05 30.36 27.84
CA ARG A 989 -0.94 30.25 26.67
C ARG A 989 -1.64 28.90 26.61
N TRP A 990 -0.90 27.82 26.82
CA TRP A 990 -1.47 26.47 26.89
C TRP A 990 -2.54 26.33 27.97
N ILE A 991 -2.25 26.83 29.19
CA ILE A 991 -3.21 26.79 30.30
C ILE A 991 -4.43 27.68 30.03
N ARG A 992 -4.24 28.88 29.46
CA ARG A 992 -5.35 29.77 29.06
C ARG A 992 -6.26 29.07 28.05
N ASP A 993 -5.69 28.49 27.01
CA ASP A 993 -6.44 27.85 25.93
C ASP A 993 -7.19 26.62 26.43
N ALA A 994 -6.57 25.81 27.31
CA ALA A 994 -7.22 24.71 28.00
C ALA A 994 -8.43 25.18 28.84
N LYS A 995 -8.25 26.21 29.69
CA LYS A 995 -9.35 26.74 30.52
C LYS A 995 -10.49 27.29 29.67
N ALA A 996 -10.18 27.86 28.51
CA ALA A 996 -11.16 28.35 27.54
C ALA A 996 -11.95 27.24 26.84
N ARG A 997 -11.70 25.96 27.12
CA ARG A 997 -12.55 24.82 26.69
C ARG A 997 -13.68 24.52 27.67
N GLY A 998 -13.69 25.15 28.84
CA GLY A 998 -14.69 24.96 29.87
C GLY A 998 -15.48 26.21 30.20
N THR A 999 -16.45 26.01 31.08
CA THR A 999 -17.09 27.10 31.81
C THR A 999 -16.23 27.48 33.01
N PRO A 1000 -16.48 28.61 33.68
CA PRO A 1000 -15.80 28.92 34.95
C PRO A 1000 -15.86 27.80 36.00
N ALA A 1001 -16.91 26.96 35.98
CA ALA A 1001 -17.06 25.83 36.88
C ALA A 1001 -16.17 24.62 36.52
N THR A 1002 -15.85 24.43 35.23
CA THR A 1002 -15.02 23.32 34.74
C THR A 1002 -13.59 23.73 34.38
N ALA A 1003 -13.24 25.01 34.51
CA ALA A 1003 -11.90 25.52 34.22
C ALA A 1003 -10.79 24.79 35.01
N GLY A 1004 -11.05 24.45 36.28
CA GLY A 1004 -10.11 23.68 37.11
C GLY A 1004 -9.83 22.27 36.58
N TYR A 1005 -10.84 21.61 36.00
CA TYR A 1005 -10.66 20.32 35.32
C TYR A 1005 -9.70 20.45 34.15
N PHE A 1006 -9.91 21.43 33.26
CA PHE A 1006 -9.08 21.57 32.07
C PHE A 1006 -7.65 22.04 32.37
N GLU A 1007 -7.48 22.90 33.37
CA GLU A 1007 -6.15 23.28 33.84
C GLU A 1007 -5.39 22.07 34.41
N TYR A 1008 -6.06 21.23 35.19
CA TYR A 1008 -5.48 19.97 35.69
C TYR A 1008 -5.07 19.04 34.55
N GLN A 1009 -5.94 18.83 33.55
CA GLN A 1009 -5.65 18.00 32.39
C GLN A 1009 -4.42 18.53 31.63
N ALA A 1010 -4.35 19.84 31.41
CA ALA A 1010 -3.24 20.52 30.73
C ALA A 1010 -1.91 20.38 31.49
N ARG A 1011 -1.92 20.55 32.82
CA ARG A 1011 -0.72 20.38 33.67
C ARG A 1011 -0.28 18.92 33.73
N ASN A 1012 -1.21 18.01 33.98
CA ASN A 1012 -0.92 16.59 34.15
C ASN A 1012 -0.32 15.98 32.87
N GLN A 1013 -0.85 16.33 31.68
CA GLN A 1013 -0.35 15.80 30.42
C GLN A 1013 1.13 16.13 30.16
N LEU A 1014 1.54 17.37 30.43
CA LEU A 1014 2.92 17.82 30.18
C LEU A 1014 3.93 17.29 31.21
N THR A 1015 3.44 16.75 32.33
CA THR A 1015 4.26 16.37 33.48
C THR A 1015 4.09 14.89 33.79
N ARG A 1016 3.29 14.52 34.81
CA ARG A 1016 3.21 13.14 35.29
C ARG A 1016 2.55 12.15 34.34
N TRP A 1017 1.77 12.62 33.37
CA TRP A 1017 1.04 11.79 32.43
C TRP A 1017 0.19 10.73 33.19
N GLY A 1018 -0.87 11.18 33.84
CA GLY A 1018 -1.74 10.34 34.66
C GLY A 1018 -1.15 9.80 35.95
N VAL A 1019 -1.47 8.55 36.24
CA VAL A 1019 -1.13 7.83 37.48
C VAL A 1019 -0.23 6.61 37.22
N GLY A 1020 0.23 6.44 35.97
CA GLY A 1020 1.09 5.34 35.54
C GLY A 1020 2.56 5.73 35.42
N ALA A 1021 3.30 5.03 34.56
CA ALA A 1021 4.76 5.12 34.46
C ALA A 1021 5.28 6.20 33.48
N LEU A 1022 4.41 6.98 32.85
CA LEU A 1022 4.78 7.88 31.73
C LEU A 1022 5.18 9.30 32.15
N ASN A 1023 5.80 9.44 33.32
CA ASN A 1023 6.25 10.75 33.81
C ASN A 1023 7.19 11.42 32.79
N ASP A 1024 6.96 12.71 32.56
CA ASP A 1024 7.68 13.58 31.63
C ASP A 1024 7.63 13.16 30.15
N TYR A 1025 6.79 12.19 29.77
CA TYR A 1025 6.74 11.72 28.37
C TYR A 1025 6.47 12.85 27.37
N ALA A 1026 5.58 13.79 27.74
CA ALA A 1026 5.19 14.94 26.92
C ALA A 1026 5.75 16.27 27.44
N ASN A 1027 6.97 16.24 27.99
CA ASN A 1027 7.65 17.41 28.53
C ASN A 1027 7.78 18.55 27.52
N LYS A 1028 7.87 19.79 28.04
CA LYS A 1028 8.04 21.01 27.24
C LYS A 1028 9.06 21.92 27.88
N GLN A 1029 9.98 22.49 27.12
CA GLN A 1029 10.81 23.58 27.61
C GLN A 1029 10.06 24.89 27.39
N TRP A 1030 9.10 25.17 28.26
CA TRP A 1030 8.30 26.40 28.26
C TRP A 1030 8.57 27.22 29.52
N ALA A 1031 8.58 28.54 29.36
CA ALA A 1031 8.66 29.48 30.47
C ALA A 1031 7.50 29.27 31.44
N GLY A 1032 7.79 29.37 32.74
CA GLY A 1032 6.90 28.99 33.82
C GLY A 1032 6.93 27.50 34.14
N LEU A 1033 6.96 26.62 33.14
CA LEU A 1033 7.11 25.17 33.36
C LEU A 1033 8.55 24.84 33.78
N VAL A 1034 9.54 25.44 33.10
CA VAL A 1034 10.97 25.33 33.45
C VAL A 1034 11.22 25.91 34.84
N ALA A 1035 10.78 27.14 35.13
CA ALA A 1035 10.97 27.73 36.45
C ALA A 1035 10.25 26.97 37.58
N GLN A 1036 8.94 26.70 37.44
CA GLN A 1036 8.14 26.24 38.59
C GLN A 1036 8.10 24.72 38.75
N TYR A 1037 8.07 23.95 37.66
CA TYR A 1037 8.02 22.49 37.75
C TYR A 1037 9.43 21.90 37.74
N TYR A 1038 10.14 22.05 36.63
CA TYR A 1038 11.46 21.44 36.45
C TYR A 1038 12.51 22.02 37.41
N GLY A 1039 12.57 23.34 37.52
CA GLY A 1039 13.47 24.06 38.42
C GLY A 1039 13.29 23.67 39.87
N THR A 1040 12.04 23.46 40.32
CA THR A 1040 11.77 23.00 41.70
C THR A 1040 12.25 21.57 41.92
N ARG A 1041 12.08 20.66 40.96
CA ARG A 1041 12.62 19.28 41.06
C ARG A 1041 14.13 19.29 41.20
N TRP A 1042 14.81 20.02 40.31
CA TRP A 1042 16.26 20.17 40.35
C TRP A 1042 16.72 20.80 41.67
N ARG A 1043 16.00 21.80 42.19
CA ARG A 1043 16.29 22.42 43.49
C ARG A 1043 16.23 21.40 44.64
N ILE A 1044 15.17 20.60 44.70
CA ILE A 1044 15.02 19.56 45.74
C ILE A 1044 16.22 18.60 45.71
N TRP A 1045 16.57 18.08 44.54
CA TRP A 1045 17.67 17.13 44.40
C TRP A 1045 19.05 17.77 44.67
N LEU A 1046 19.33 18.95 44.10
CA LEU A 1046 20.61 19.64 44.25
C LEU A 1046 20.88 20.10 45.69
N MET A 1047 19.84 20.53 46.41
CA MET A 1047 19.97 20.82 47.85
C MET A 1047 20.29 19.56 48.64
N ALA A 1048 19.64 18.43 48.35
CA ALA A 1048 19.96 17.17 49.01
C ALA A 1048 21.39 16.68 48.72
N VAL A 1049 21.91 16.91 47.50
CA VAL A 1049 23.32 16.65 47.15
C VAL A 1049 24.27 17.48 48.00
N CYS A 1050 23.97 18.78 48.19
CA CYS A 1050 24.73 19.66 49.06
C CYS A 1050 24.72 19.21 50.52
N ASP A 1051 23.52 18.99 51.08
CA ASP A 1051 23.34 18.57 52.47
C ASP A 1051 24.09 17.26 52.76
N ALA A 1052 24.03 16.30 51.83
CA ALA A 1052 24.73 15.02 51.93
C ALA A 1052 26.25 15.22 51.96
N ARG A 1053 26.78 16.07 51.07
CA ARG A 1053 28.22 16.37 51.00
C ARG A 1053 28.72 17.08 52.26
N GLU A 1054 27.99 18.07 52.76
CA GLU A 1054 28.31 18.78 54.00
C GLU A 1054 28.28 17.85 55.22
N ALA A 1055 27.33 16.92 55.26
CA ALA A 1055 27.20 15.93 56.31
C ALA A 1055 28.21 14.77 56.21
N GLY A 1056 28.99 14.68 55.13
CA GLY A 1056 29.91 13.58 54.86
C GLY A 1056 29.21 12.22 54.68
N LYS A 1057 27.99 12.22 54.12
CA LYS A 1057 27.13 11.04 53.92
C LYS A 1057 26.65 10.93 52.47
N PRO A 1058 26.25 9.74 51.99
CA PRO A 1058 25.56 9.62 50.71
C PRO A 1058 24.18 10.28 50.75
N THR A 1059 23.60 10.55 49.58
CA THR A 1059 22.22 11.01 49.46
C THR A 1059 21.24 9.93 49.92
N ASP A 1060 20.09 10.36 50.45
CA ASP A 1060 18.97 9.49 50.78
C ASP A 1060 17.97 9.53 49.63
N ASP A 1061 18.18 8.66 48.64
CA ASP A 1061 17.44 8.68 47.37
C ASP A 1061 15.94 8.41 47.58
N ASP A 1062 15.58 7.52 48.51
CA ASP A 1062 14.16 7.24 48.86
C ASP A 1062 13.47 8.48 49.44
N LYS A 1063 14.15 9.21 50.32
CA LYS A 1063 13.62 10.46 50.87
C LYS A 1063 13.46 11.52 49.78
N ILE A 1064 14.43 11.64 48.88
CA ILE A 1064 14.36 12.60 47.75
C ILE A 1064 13.20 12.24 46.84
N ASP A 1065 13.04 10.96 46.49
CA ASP A 1065 11.96 10.50 45.60
C ASP A 1065 10.56 10.72 46.20
N ASN A 1066 10.41 10.53 47.52
CA ASN A 1066 9.17 10.86 48.21
C ASN A 1066 8.88 12.37 48.16
N GLN A 1067 9.88 13.22 48.40
CA GLN A 1067 9.72 14.67 48.31
C GLN A 1067 9.37 15.15 46.90
N LEU A 1068 10.03 14.59 45.87
CA LEU A 1068 9.71 14.86 44.48
C LEU A 1068 8.27 14.44 44.16
N ASN A 1069 7.85 13.23 44.57
CA ASN A 1069 6.49 12.75 44.34
C ASN A 1069 5.43 13.66 44.99
N ASP A 1070 5.62 14.05 46.25
CA ASP A 1070 4.70 14.94 46.97
C ASP A 1070 4.58 16.30 46.26
N PHE A 1071 5.71 16.85 45.82
CA PHE A 1071 5.76 18.09 45.06
C PHE A 1071 5.00 17.96 43.73
N GLU A 1072 5.32 16.95 42.93
CA GLU A 1072 4.76 16.77 41.59
C GLU A 1072 3.24 16.54 41.64
N LEU A 1073 2.75 15.76 42.61
CA LEU A 1073 1.32 15.54 42.83
C LEU A 1073 0.60 16.84 43.20
N LYS A 1074 1.21 17.64 44.08
CA LYS A 1074 0.66 18.94 44.47
C LYS A 1074 0.61 19.90 43.29
N TRP A 1075 1.68 20.00 42.49
CA TRP A 1075 1.82 20.98 41.42
C TRP A 1075 0.70 20.92 40.37
N GLN A 1076 0.25 19.72 40.01
CA GLN A 1076 -0.79 19.54 38.99
C GLN A 1076 -2.16 20.09 39.41
N THR A 1077 -2.41 20.21 40.71
CA THR A 1077 -3.67 20.72 41.25
C THR A 1077 -3.63 22.22 41.57
N GLN A 1078 -2.47 22.86 41.37
CA GLN A 1078 -2.32 24.30 41.57
C GLN A 1078 -3.02 25.10 40.46
N THR A 1079 -3.33 26.35 40.77
CA THR A 1079 -4.04 27.29 39.88
C THR A 1079 -3.25 28.59 39.67
N ASP A 1080 -1.93 28.53 39.83
CA ASP A 1080 -1.02 29.67 39.65
C ASP A 1080 -1.17 30.26 38.25
N ALA A 1081 -1.21 31.60 38.18
CA ALA A 1081 -1.28 32.32 36.92
C ALA A 1081 0.11 32.38 36.26
N PHE A 1082 0.15 32.19 34.95
CA PHE A 1082 1.36 32.30 34.14
C PHE A 1082 1.18 33.37 33.05
N PRO A 1083 2.26 34.11 32.69
CA PRO A 1083 2.20 35.07 31.59
C PRO A 1083 1.73 34.44 30.29
N THR A 1084 0.83 35.14 29.58
CA THR A 1084 0.36 34.76 28.24
C THR A 1084 1.03 35.55 27.14
N ASP A 1085 1.75 36.60 27.50
CA ASP A 1085 2.44 37.51 26.60
C ASP A 1085 3.94 37.45 26.89
N PRO A 1086 4.79 37.60 25.86
CA PRO A 1086 6.23 37.56 26.05
C PRO A 1086 6.74 38.67 26.96
N VAL A 1087 7.80 38.38 27.70
CA VAL A 1087 8.47 39.31 28.62
C VAL A 1087 9.95 39.38 28.28
N GLY A 1088 10.47 40.60 28.11
CA GLY A 1088 11.86 40.85 27.72
C GLY A 1088 12.07 40.87 26.20
N ASN A 1089 13.33 41.00 25.79
CA ASN A 1089 13.73 41.00 24.38
C ASN A 1089 14.60 39.77 24.08
N SER A 1090 14.21 38.97 23.08
CA SER A 1090 14.91 37.72 22.75
C SER A 1090 16.38 37.93 22.39
N ILE A 1091 16.70 38.98 21.63
CA ILE A 1091 18.06 39.27 21.16
C ILE A 1091 18.94 39.74 22.31
N GLU A 1092 18.46 40.65 23.15
CA GLU A 1092 19.20 41.18 24.30
C GLU A 1092 19.53 40.07 25.30
N ILE A 1093 18.53 39.24 25.65
CA ILE A 1093 18.72 38.13 26.58
C ILE A 1093 19.64 37.08 25.97
N ALA A 1094 19.43 36.66 24.71
CA ALA A 1094 20.31 35.68 24.07
C ALA A 1094 21.76 36.18 23.99
N THR A 1095 21.97 37.48 23.71
CA THR A 1095 23.31 38.10 23.68
C THR A 1095 23.96 38.10 25.05
N THR A 1096 23.20 38.45 26.09
CA THR A 1096 23.67 38.45 27.49
C THR A 1096 24.07 37.04 27.93
N LEU A 1097 23.25 36.04 27.59
CA LEU A 1097 23.53 34.65 27.88
C LEU A 1097 24.74 34.12 27.10
N TYR A 1098 24.90 34.53 25.84
CA TYR A 1098 26.09 34.20 25.06
C TYR A 1098 27.35 34.81 25.67
N ALA A 1099 27.30 36.06 26.15
CA ALA A 1099 28.42 36.68 26.86
C ALA A 1099 28.76 35.94 28.17
N LYS A 1100 27.73 35.45 28.89
CA LYS A 1100 27.87 34.72 30.15
C LYS A 1100 28.47 33.32 29.97
N TYR A 1101 27.99 32.57 28.99
CA TYR A 1101 28.31 31.14 28.84
C TYR A 1101 29.18 30.82 27.62
N GLY A 1102 29.20 31.69 26.61
CA GLY A 1102 29.79 31.35 25.32
C GLY A 1102 31.30 31.13 25.34
N ASN A 1103 32.01 31.65 26.34
CA ASN A 1103 33.44 31.40 26.51
C ASN A 1103 33.77 30.05 27.19
N MET A 1104 32.78 29.32 27.74
CA MET A 1104 33.03 28.03 28.39
C MET A 1104 33.56 26.97 27.38
N TYR A 1105 33.23 27.11 26.09
CA TYR A 1105 33.73 26.25 25.00
C TYR A 1105 35.13 26.62 24.47
N ARG A 1106 35.68 27.77 24.87
CA ARG A 1106 37.02 28.20 24.43
C ARG A 1106 38.15 27.43 25.13
N VAL A 1107 37.86 26.79 26.26
CA VAL A 1107 38.83 26.07 27.10
C VAL A 1107 39.15 24.68 26.51
N GLU A 1108 38.17 23.95 25.98
CA GLU A 1108 38.42 22.63 25.37
C GLU A 1108 39.22 22.70 24.06
N LEU A 1109 39.03 23.73 23.23
CA LEU A 1109 39.79 23.90 21.98
C LEU A 1109 41.29 24.21 22.21
N LEU A 1110 41.66 24.70 23.40
CA LEU A 1110 43.07 24.90 23.78
C LEU A 1110 43.69 23.64 24.38
N GLU A 1111 42.91 22.79 25.07
CA GLU A 1111 43.39 21.50 25.58
C GLU A 1111 43.46 20.40 24.50
N VAL A 1112 42.61 20.45 23.47
CA VAL A 1112 42.64 19.51 22.33
C VAL A 1112 43.77 19.83 21.34
N ARG A 1113 44.26 21.08 21.31
CA ARG A 1113 45.40 21.48 20.45
C ARG A 1113 46.73 20.83 20.82
N ASP A 1114 46.87 20.27 22.01
CA ASP A 1114 48.10 19.59 22.44
C ASP A 1114 48.13 18.08 22.11
N THR A 1115 47.08 17.50 21.49
CA THR A 1115 47.07 16.06 21.19
C THR A 1115 46.67 15.63 19.77
N ASP A 1116 46.21 16.52 18.88
CA ASP A 1116 45.87 16.10 17.51
C ASP A 1116 46.36 17.07 16.40
N ALA A 1117 47.50 16.72 15.81
CA ALA A 1117 48.16 17.48 14.75
C ALA A 1117 47.58 17.22 13.33
N SER A 1118 46.26 17.08 13.17
CA SER A 1118 45.67 16.69 11.87
C SER A 1118 44.47 17.51 11.35
N LEU A 1119 44.14 18.65 11.95
CA LEU A 1119 43.05 19.52 11.48
C LEU A 1119 43.54 20.89 10.95
N GLN A 1120 44.53 20.89 10.07
CA GLN A 1120 44.99 22.11 9.37
C GLN A 1120 44.52 22.26 7.91
N ASP A 1121 43.73 21.33 7.36
CA ASP A 1121 43.20 21.44 5.99
C ASP A 1121 41.66 21.32 5.93
N LEU A 1122 40.95 22.25 6.60
CA LEU A 1122 39.54 22.54 6.35
C LEU A 1122 39.25 24.04 6.51
#